data_AF-A0AAU5DH72-F1
#
_entry.id   AF-A0AAU5DH72-F1
#
_cell.length_a   1.000
_cell.length_b   1.000
_cell.length_c   1.000
_cell.angle_alpha   90.00
_cell.angle_beta   90.00
_cell.angle_gamma   90.00
#
_symmetry.space_group_name_H-M   'P 1'
#
loop_
_entity.id
_entity.type
_entity.pdbx_description
1 polymer ?
#
loop_
_entity_poly.entity_id
_entity_poly.type
_entity_poly.pdbx_seq_one_letter_code
_entity_poly.pdbx_strand_id
1 'polypeptide(L)'
;MEQIIAVRTRAGSVMPKSADGAARSKRSGSSWRRSARVGEVVELAGPVPESGPGDPLVLNRAMRARLHAAVRCLLADKSLEGVPDSVRLAAVVLLAKAPARSAVLRLRAGEMGRWLGFSESYVDHKVLPMMRAAGVVETKALTDEAGRVTGLEWKFLPLLAARESGDPMHPLALARKDLATLLRFCEALFAPGWAPIDGPVTLPGLLGTRRGRGAATDRLALLLLALQTRPDGRVRLVGGSVKEGRGRADATVAKALGCSVSGGGKVVDRLERLQVVEVVRGTTETGQYGKGRLVLPAIASAFGRDAAPQVVVEGGAEELEEQPEQCPSCAHGSAQGEDEAAGEALVVSGEGWQQESFDDVEPVVFQRPVAAPGDLEAGPEEEGPVTSREEALEPAPETGVVERPAGAPLHADHALGVSLSGSLSLAGGFSGEADPGCGDLPECAGAREGGPDRTEVAAAAAGGGLGGPLRGEQLQEAAVGESGRSVELGSVKASAKQAGTLVFVRPAALPVGLESVLAPVRPVWEQILRPGARRHVAAAVRVQLGVLRGIVGLAEAEQVLAERLERRLDQQMGRPVTDPVGWLLGRGLAQRAWCWSQLCDEGRRMDSGADCPSCQVLIGDRRGLRARIAAETARELVGAASAVLQAETEKRLNAAVTSEAAAQAVRREQARVEQQARAKVVEQRRAQNAAAEQERLARPCEDCGIPDAAGRCLLCTERRAVERLLAESVDLAVMARADLTDPSAVAEATARCTADTRLLLEQHLDRLRGDGIEDVGLLFAAREVVEKLCDQRRESLNGRLMRTAEAECEADKAYDAKMRSAHRYPTRAMAQAAAERAAEEALGRTVEVLFADRARRLRTARGEQPARPRVTDWASRCAELADQQLPDDRAQHAGARALEAVSAA
;
A
#
# COMPACT_ATOMS: atom_id res chain seq x y z
N MET A 1 51.72 2.67 -58.07
CA MET A 1 52.30 1.45 -58.68
C MET A 1 51.46 0.31 -58.15
N GLU A 2 50.47 -0.11 -58.93
CA GLU A 2 50.56 -1.27 -59.86
C GLU A 2 50.29 -2.56 -59.05
N GLN A 3 49.22 -3.34 -59.25
CA GLN A 3 48.67 -3.93 -60.48
C GLN A 3 47.20 -4.38 -60.23
N ILE A 4 46.21 -4.08 -61.10
CA ILE A 4 45.76 -4.86 -62.30
C ILE A 4 45.06 -6.18 -61.90
N ILE A 5 43.73 -6.33 -61.94
CA ILE A 5 42.73 -6.36 -63.06
C ILE A 5 42.37 -7.80 -63.52
N ALA A 6 41.07 -7.97 -63.79
CA ALA A 6 40.37 -8.86 -64.75
C ALA A 6 39.72 -10.16 -64.21
N VAL A 7 38.39 -10.39 -64.24
CA VAL A 7 37.29 -10.22 -65.24
C VAL A 7 37.03 -11.49 -66.08
N ARG A 8 35.81 -12.06 -66.03
CA ARG A 8 34.84 -12.21 -67.18
C ARG A 8 33.57 -13.04 -66.81
N THR A 9 32.35 -12.46 -66.81
CA THR A 9 31.27 -12.40 -67.87
C THR A 9 30.35 -13.63 -67.96
N ARG A 10 29.06 -13.62 -68.34
CA ARG A 10 28.05 -12.65 -68.85
C ARG A 10 26.67 -13.35 -68.95
N ALA A 11 25.60 -12.53 -69.04
CA ALA A 11 24.32 -12.65 -69.81
C ALA A 11 23.12 -12.35 -68.88
N GLY A 12 22.39 -11.23 -68.98
CA GLY A 12 21.55 -10.72 -70.09
C GLY A 12 20.09 -10.77 -69.58
N SER A 13 19.32 -9.69 -69.42
CA SER A 13 18.56 -9.03 -70.47
C SER A 13 17.61 -7.95 -69.89
N VAL A 14 17.71 -6.73 -70.44
CA VAL A 14 16.61 -5.81 -70.87
C VAL A 14 15.53 -5.33 -69.86
N MET A 15 15.59 -4.02 -69.57
CA MET A 15 14.47 -3.14 -69.18
C MET A 15 13.66 -2.68 -70.42
N PRO A 16 12.47 -2.09 -70.22
CA PRO A 16 12.34 -0.71 -70.68
C PRO A 16 11.68 0.24 -69.65
N LYS A 17 12.17 1.49 -69.73
CA LYS A 17 11.67 2.70 -69.07
C LYS A 17 10.41 3.20 -69.77
N SER A 18 9.56 3.90 -69.02
CA SER A 18 8.86 5.11 -69.53
C SER A 18 8.78 6.14 -68.42
N ALA A 19 9.29 7.33 -68.73
CA ALA A 19 9.09 8.56 -67.99
C ALA A 19 7.88 9.28 -68.58
N ASP A 20 7.18 10.07 -67.76
CA ASP A 20 6.58 11.32 -68.22
C ASP A 20 6.43 12.28 -67.04
N GLY A 21 6.79 13.53 -67.28
CA GLY A 21 6.63 14.64 -66.35
C GLY A 21 5.97 15.83 -67.04
N ALA A 22 5.19 16.59 -66.27
CA ALA A 22 4.81 17.99 -66.51
C ALA A 22 4.01 18.42 -65.25
N ALA A 23 4.37 19.41 -64.43
CA ALA A 23 4.61 20.84 -64.61
C ALA A 23 3.53 21.67 -63.86
N ARG A 24 3.98 22.36 -62.81
CA ARG A 24 3.56 23.66 -62.21
C ARG A 24 2.07 24.07 -62.18
N SER A 25 1.60 24.48 -61.00
CA SER A 25 1.23 25.88 -60.72
C SER A 25 1.10 26.18 -59.20
N LYS A 26 1.40 27.44 -58.82
CA LYS A 26 1.24 28.03 -57.47
C LYS A 26 -0.13 28.72 -57.36
N ARG A 27 -0.83 28.58 -56.22
CA ARG A 27 -1.65 29.60 -55.50
C ARG A 27 -2.42 28.91 -54.35
N SER A 28 -2.09 29.23 -53.09
CA SER A 28 -2.83 30.10 -52.16
C SER A 28 -4.07 29.47 -51.51
N GLY A 29 -4.10 29.43 -50.17
CA GLY A 29 -5.33 29.57 -49.40
C GLY A 29 -5.88 28.32 -48.70
N SER A 30 -5.71 28.29 -47.38
CA SER A 30 -6.70 27.89 -46.35
C SER A 30 -7.17 26.43 -46.20
N SER A 31 -7.44 26.08 -44.93
CA SER A 31 -8.31 25.00 -44.46
C SER A 31 -7.75 23.56 -44.47
N TRP A 32 -7.06 23.20 -43.39
CA TRP A 32 -6.84 21.80 -43.02
C TRP A 32 -8.11 21.20 -42.38
N ARG A 33 -8.94 20.52 -43.18
CA ARG A 33 -9.85 19.48 -42.68
C ARG A 33 -9.15 18.13 -42.82
N ARG A 34 -9.07 17.39 -41.71
CA ARG A 34 -8.60 16.00 -41.66
C ARG A 34 -9.68 15.09 -42.25
N SER A 35 -9.38 14.44 -43.37
CA SER A 35 -10.07 13.23 -43.81
C SER A 35 -9.65 12.07 -42.93
N ALA A 36 -10.64 11.39 -42.35
CA ALA A 36 -10.47 10.07 -41.77
C ALA A 36 -10.19 9.06 -42.90
N ARG A 37 -9.10 8.30 -42.77
CA ARG A 37 -8.97 6.99 -43.40
C ARG A 37 -8.83 5.95 -42.30
N VAL A 38 -9.73 4.98 -42.43
CA VAL A 38 -9.85 3.71 -41.73
C VAL A 38 -8.55 2.91 -41.87
N GLY A 39 -8.12 2.29 -40.77
CA GLY A 39 -7.04 1.30 -40.77
C GLY A 39 -6.62 0.91 -39.35
N GLU A 40 -6.87 -0.36 -39.01
CA GLU A 40 -6.32 -1.14 -37.89
C GLU A 40 -6.93 -0.94 -36.49
N VAL A 41 -7.96 -1.77 -36.23
CA VAL A 41 -8.52 -2.03 -34.90
C VAL A 41 -7.48 -2.83 -34.10
N VAL A 42 -6.84 -2.16 -33.15
CA VAL A 42 -6.18 -2.83 -32.02
C VAL A 42 -7.29 -3.15 -31.01
N GLU A 43 -7.62 -4.44 -30.87
CA GLU A 43 -8.46 -4.93 -29.78
C GLU A 43 -7.77 -4.68 -28.44
N LEU A 44 -8.19 -3.61 -27.75
CA LEU A 44 -7.80 -3.30 -26.38
C LEU A 44 -9.03 -2.80 -25.62
N ALA A 45 -9.82 -3.75 -25.11
CA ALA A 45 -10.56 -3.72 -23.84
C ALA A 45 -11.45 -4.97 -23.81
N GLY A 46 -11.13 -5.93 -22.93
CA GLY A 46 -12.05 -7.02 -22.62
C GLY A 46 -13.35 -6.47 -22.00
N PRO A 47 -14.46 -7.24 -22.06
CA PRO A 47 -15.75 -6.81 -21.53
C PRO A 47 -15.68 -6.53 -20.03
N VAL A 48 -16.45 -5.53 -19.60
CA VAL A 48 -16.69 -5.18 -18.19
C VAL A 48 -17.27 -6.40 -17.47
N PRO A 49 -16.70 -6.83 -16.33
CA PRO A 49 -17.14 -8.04 -15.64
C PRO A 49 -18.54 -7.86 -15.04
N GLU A 50 -19.38 -8.89 -15.18
CA GLU A 50 -20.70 -8.98 -14.51
C GLU A 50 -20.54 -9.18 -13.00
N SER A 51 -21.35 -8.43 -12.23
CA SER A 51 -21.23 -8.27 -10.78
C SER A 51 -21.71 -9.50 -9.99
N GLY A 52 -20.75 -10.30 -9.50
CA GLY A 52 -20.90 -11.23 -8.37
C GLY A 52 -20.50 -10.59 -7.02
N PRO A 53 -20.50 -11.33 -5.89
CA PRO A 53 -20.58 -10.78 -4.53
C PRO A 53 -19.46 -9.77 -4.22
N GLY A 54 -19.85 -8.50 -4.08
CA GLY A 54 -19.00 -7.36 -3.72
C GLY A 54 -17.90 -7.05 -4.75
N ASP A 55 -18.24 -6.28 -5.78
CA ASP A 55 -17.27 -5.73 -6.74
C ASP A 55 -16.14 -5.00 -5.96
N PRO A 56 -14.86 -5.37 -6.20
CA PRO A 56 -13.71 -4.81 -5.47
C PRO A 56 -13.55 -3.29 -5.61
N LEU A 57 -14.12 -2.66 -6.65
CA LEU A 57 -14.11 -1.20 -6.84
C LEU A 57 -15.15 -0.47 -5.96
N VAL A 58 -16.09 -1.21 -5.36
CA VAL A 58 -17.12 -0.69 -4.45
C VAL A 58 -16.56 -0.55 -3.04
N LEU A 59 -15.81 0.53 -2.82
CA LEU A 59 -15.37 0.92 -1.48
C LEU A 59 -16.36 1.88 -0.83
N ASN A 60 -16.79 1.56 0.39
CA ASN A 60 -17.52 2.50 1.23
C ASN A 60 -16.64 3.73 1.56
N ARG A 61 -17.27 4.85 1.95
CA ARG A 61 -16.58 6.13 2.16
C ARG A 61 -15.45 6.03 3.21
N ALA A 62 -15.68 5.30 4.30
CA ALA A 62 -14.72 5.15 5.39
C ALA A 62 -13.48 4.34 4.95
N MET A 63 -13.70 3.20 4.29
CA MET A 63 -12.63 2.35 3.76
C MET A 63 -11.82 3.08 2.69
N ARG A 64 -12.49 3.78 1.76
CA ARG A 64 -11.82 4.59 0.73
C ARG A 64 -10.91 5.66 1.36
N ALA A 65 -11.42 6.40 2.35
CA ALA A 65 -10.62 7.40 3.07
C ALA A 65 -9.45 6.76 3.84
N ARG A 66 -9.67 5.61 4.49
CA ARG A 66 -8.63 4.87 5.23
C ARG A 66 -7.50 4.41 4.31
N LEU A 67 -7.83 3.84 3.15
CA LEU A 67 -6.86 3.38 2.16
C LEU A 67 -6.15 4.55 1.48
N HIS A 68 -6.88 5.62 1.16
CA HIS A 68 -6.26 6.86 0.64
C HIS A 68 -5.27 7.45 1.63
N ALA A 69 -5.63 7.54 2.91
CA ALA A 69 -4.73 8.02 3.96
C ALA A 69 -3.50 7.12 4.11
N ALA A 70 -3.66 5.79 4.06
CA ALA A 70 -2.54 4.86 4.12
C ALA A 70 -1.58 5.01 2.93
N VAL A 71 -2.10 5.04 1.70
CA VAL A 71 -1.29 5.21 0.49
C VAL A 71 -0.62 6.59 0.48
N ARG A 72 -1.31 7.67 0.88
CA ARG A 72 -0.72 9.00 0.96
C ARG A 72 0.33 9.12 2.06
N CYS A 73 0.11 8.49 3.21
CA CYS A 73 1.10 8.41 4.28
C CYS A 73 2.35 7.67 3.81
N LEU A 74 2.18 6.54 3.11
CA LEU A 74 3.29 5.80 2.54
C LEU A 74 4.07 6.68 1.54
N LEU A 75 3.38 7.27 0.57
CA LEU A 75 4.01 8.08 -0.48
C LEU A 75 4.61 9.40 0.04
N ALA A 76 4.33 9.78 1.29
CA ALA A 76 4.92 10.91 1.98
C ALA A 76 6.07 10.51 2.92
N ASP A 77 6.40 9.22 3.00
CA ASP A 77 7.57 8.74 3.72
C ASP A 77 8.84 9.34 3.10
N LYS A 78 9.77 9.77 3.97
CA LYS A 78 11.01 10.43 3.53
C LYS A 78 11.87 9.53 2.64
N SER A 79 11.80 8.22 2.83
CA SER A 79 12.48 7.24 1.97
C SER A 79 11.95 7.21 0.53
N LEU A 80 10.79 7.80 0.27
CA LEU A 80 10.17 7.88 -1.06
C LEU A 80 10.19 9.30 -1.65
N GLU A 81 10.90 10.24 -1.02
CA GLU A 81 11.06 11.58 -1.56
C GLU A 81 12.02 11.58 -2.75
N GLY A 82 11.61 12.18 -3.87
CA GLY A 82 12.45 12.32 -5.08
C GLY A 82 12.69 11.02 -5.89
N VAL A 83 12.27 9.86 -5.40
CA VAL A 83 12.44 8.58 -6.12
C VAL A 83 11.40 8.42 -7.25
N PRO A 84 11.69 7.64 -8.31
CA PRO A 84 10.79 7.49 -9.44
C PRO A 84 9.48 6.77 -9.08
N ASP A 85 8.42 7.01 -9.86
CA ASP A 85 7.09 6.42 -9.62
C ASP A 85 7.08 4.87 -9.65
N SER A 86 8.06 4.23 -10.30
CA SER A 86 8.25 2.78 -10.25
C SER A 86 8.58 2.29 -8.84
N VAL A 87 9.43 3.02 -8.11
CA VAL A 87 9.80 2.73 -6.72
C VAL A 87 8.63 3.06 -5.78
N ARG A 88 7.94 4.18 -6.03
CA ARG A 88 6.76 4.60 -5.24
C ARG A 88 5.61 3.61 -5.38
N LEU A 89 5.33 3.13 -6.59
CA LEU A 89 4.32 2.10 -6.82
C LEU A 89 4.75 0.74 -6.23
N ALA A 90 6.03 0.37 -6.30
CA ALA A 90 6.53 -0.85 -5.70
C ALA A 90 6.28 -0.88 -4.18
N ALA A 91 6.51 0.24 -3.49
CA ALA A 91 6.18 0.36 -2.07
C ALA A 91 4.67 0.15 -1.79
N VAL A 92 3.80 0.68 -2.66
CA VAL A 92 2.34 0.47 -2.55
C VAL A 92 1.97 -1.00 -2.75
N VAL A 93 2.59 -1.67 -3.71
CA VAL A 93 2.38 -3.12 -3.94
C VAL A 93 2.84 -3.93 -2.74
N LEU A 94 3.98 -3.58 -2.13
CA LEU A 94 4.44 -4.21 -0.89
C LEU A 94 3.45 -3.97 0.26
N LEU A 95 2.89 -2.76 0.39
CA LEU A 95 1.85 -2.49 1.38
C LEU A 95 0.61 -3.35 1.15
N ALA A 96 0.13 -3.44 -0.09
CA ALA A 96 -1.06 -4.20 -0.46
C ALA A 96 -0.88 -5.71 -0.22
N LYS A 97 0.30 -6.25 -0.51
CA LYS A 97 0.63 -7.67 -0.33
C LYS A 97 1.12 -8.02 1.08
N ALA A 98 1.26 -7.04 1.98
CA ALA A 98 1.85 -7.27 3.29
C ALA A 98 0.96 -8.19 4.15
N PRO A 99 1.53 -9.22 4.80
CA PRO A 99 0.80 -9.99 5.79
C PRO A 99 0.34 -9.09 6.95
N ALA A 100 -0.86 -9.34 7.48
CA ALA A 100 -1.43 -8.50 8.55
C ALA A 100 -0.56 -8.43 9.82
N ARG A 101 0.27 -9.45 10.07
CA ARG A 101 1.12 -9.56 11.26
C ARG A 101 2.63 -9.47 10.98
N SER A 102 3.04 -9.35 9.71
CA SER A 102 4.46 -9.31 9.32
C SER A 102 4.73 -8.18 8.33
N ALA A 103 5.83 -7.44 8.51
CA ALA A 103 6.31 -6.47 7.51
C ALA A 103 7.26 -7.14 6.50
N VAL A 104 7.40 -8.46 6.58
CA VAL A 104 8.24 -9.28 5.73
C VAL A 104 7.35 -10.01 4.72
N LEU A 105 7.68 -9.87 3.45
CA LEU A 105 6.99 -10.47 2.31
C LEU A 105 7.93 -11.37 1.52
N ARG A 106 7.38 -12.37 0.83
CA ARG A 106 8.13 -13.20 -0.13
C ARG A 106 7.54 -12.98 -1.50
N LEU A 107 8.36 -12.46 -2.41
CA LEU A 107 7.95 -12.19 -3.80
C LEU A 107 9.20 -12.19 -4.70
N ARG A 108 9.02 -12.65 -5.94
CA ARG A 108 10.08 -12.62 -6.96
C ARG A 108 10.17 -11.24 -7.61
N ALA A 109 11.34 -10.88 -8.13
CA ALA A 109 11.51 -9.64 -8.89
C ALA A 109 10.62 -9.63 -10.15
N GLY A 110 10.49 -10.77 -10.84
CA GLY A 110 9.53 -10.93 -11.93
C GLY A 110 8.07 -10.71 -11.52
N GLU A 111 7.66 -11.13 -10.31
CA GLU A 111 6.31 -10.86 -9.81
C GLU A 111 6.10 -9.36 -9.60
N MET A 112 7.03 -8.69 -8.92
CA MET A 112 7.01 -7.23 -8.78
C MET A 112 6.97 -6.54 -10.16
N GLY A 113 7.76 -7.03 -11.13
CA GLY A 113 7.75 -6.52 -12.50
C GLY A 113 6.36 -6.55 -13.13
N ARG A 114 5.63 -7.66 -13.00
CA ARG A 114 4.24 -7.77 -13.50
C ARG A 114 3.29 -6.76 -12.82
N TRP A 115 3.44 -6.53 -11.51
CA TRP A 115 2.69 -5.50 -10.77
C TRP A 115 3.02 -4.05 -11.16
N LEU A 116 4.23 -3.80 -11.66
CA LEU A 116 4.65 -2.46 -12.10
C LEU A 116 4.46 -2.23 -13.61
N GLY A 117 4.31 -3.29 -14.40
CA GLY A 117 4.27 -3.23 -15.86
C GLY A 117 5.66 -3.20 -16.49
N PHE A 118 6.66 -3.75 -15.80
CA PHE A 118 8.06 -3.81 -16.23
C PHE A 118 8.57 -5.25 -16.28
N SER A 119 9.73 -5.46 -16.92
CA SER A 119 10.43 -6.74 -16.89
C SER A 119 11.11 -6.97 -15.54
N GLU A 120 11.36 -8.24 -15.22
CA GLU A 120 12.15 -8.66 -14.06
C GLU A 120 13.52 -7.95 -14.01
N SER A 121 14.26 -7.98 -15.12
CA SER A 121 15.55 -7.30 -15.25
C SER A 121 15.50 -5.80 -14.90
N TYR A 122 14.41 -5.10 -15.23
CA TYR A 122 14.27 -3.69 -14.84
C TYR A 122 14.06 -3.53 -13.32
N VAL A 123 13.33 -4.45 -12.70
CA VAL A 123 13.18 -4.47 -11.24
C VAL A 123 14.52 -4.75 -10.58
N ASP A 124 15.25 -5.77 -11.02
CA ASP A 124 16.52 -6.18 -10.43
C ASP A 124 17.62 -5.12 -10.53
N HIS A 125 17.72 -4.43 -11.68
CA HIS A 125 18.81 -3.49 -11.90
C HIS A 125 18.46 -2.03 -11.60
N LYS A 126 17.17 -1.67 -11.48
CA LYS A 126 16.75 -0.29 -11.24
C LYS A 126 15.89 -0.16 -9.99
N VAL A 127 14.74 -0.83 -9.92
CA VAL A 127 13.77 -0.60 -8.84
C VAL A 127 14.30 -1.10 -7.50
N LEU A 128 14.73 -2.36 -7.42
CA LEU A 128 15.21 -2.98 -6.18
C LEU A 128 16.46 -2.28 -5.61
N PRO A 129 17.51 -1.96 -6.41
CA PRO A 129 18.66 -1.22 -5.91
C PRO A 129 18.29 0.17 -5.38
N MET A 130 17.40 0.89 -6.06
CA MET A 130 16.92 2.20 -5.58
C MET A 130 16.11 2.07 -4.28
N MET A 131 15.26 1.04 -4.15
CA MET A 131 14.52 0.78 -2.91
C MET A 131 15.43 0.48 -1.72
N ARG A 132 16.53 -0.26 -1.94
CA ARG A 132 17.56 -0.50 -0.91
C ARG A 132 18.30 0.77 -0.54
N ALA A 133 18.78 1.51 -1.55
CA ALA A 133 19.55 2.74 -1.34
C ALA A 133 18.73 3.82 -0.62
N ALA A 134 17.43 3.90 -0.91
CA ALA A 134 16.52 4.84 -0.27
C ALA A 134 16.05 4.38 1.12
N GLY A 135 16.43 3.19 1.59
CA GLY A 135 16.03 2.68 2.91
C GLY A 135 14.55 2.29 2.99
N VAL A 136 13.92 1.96 1.86
CA VAL A 136 12.51 1.52 1.82
C VAL A 136 12.39 0.05 2.20
N VAL A 137 13.39 -0.76 1.83
CA VAL A 137 13.40 -2.21 2.04
C VAL A 137 14.77 -2.72 2.43
N GLU A 138 14.78 -3.72 3.31
CA GLU A 138 15.86 -4.69 3.42
C GLU A 138 15.43 -5.94 2.64
N THR A 139 16.35 -6.57 1.91
CA THR A 139 16.01 -7.80 1.18
C THR A 139 17.04 -8.89 1.41
N LYS A 140 16.56 -10.12 1.53
CA LYS A 140 17.38 -11.33 1.62
C LYS A 140 17.01 -12.26 0.47
N ALA A 141 18.01 -12.79 -0.24
CA ALA A 141 17.78 -13.83 -1.23
C ALA A 141 17.30 -15.11 -0.53
N LEU A 142 16.21 -15.68 -1.03
CA LEU A 142 15.77 -17.01 -0.65
C LEU A 142 16.30 -17.96 -1.71
N THR A 143 17.09 -18.95 -1.27
CA THR A 143 17.70 -19.94 -2.14
C THR A 143 17.04 -21.30 -1.95
N ASP A 144 16.72 -21.99 -3.04
CA ASP A 144 16.32 -23.40 -2.97
C ASP A 144 17.50 -24.31 -2.62
N GLU A 145 17.21 -25.61 -2.56
CA GLU A 145 18.16 -26.66 -2.23
C GLU A 145 19.24 -26.83 -3.29
N ALA A 146 19.23 -26.06 -4.38
CA ALA A 146 20.28 -26.01 -5.38
C ALA A 146 21.07 -24.69 -5.34
N GLY A 147 20.86 -23.87 -4.29
CA GLY A 147 21.47 -22.55 -4.15
C GLY A 147 20.93 -21.50 -5.13
N ARG A 148 19.85 -21.82 -5.86
CA ARG A 148 19.24 -20.91 -6.83
C ARG A 148 18.30 -19.98 -6.11
N VAL A 149 18.35 -18.70 -6.45
CA VAL A 149 17.44 -17.72 -5.87
C VAL A 149 16.01 -18.01 -6.33
N THR A 150 15.19 -18.61 -5.47
CA THR A 150 13.78 -18.92 -5.71
C THR A 150 12.84 -17.80 -5.30
N GLY A 151 13.35 -16.82 -4.58
CA GLY A 151 12.60 -15.63 -4.23
C GLY A 151 13.44 -14.60 -3.53
N LEU A 152 12.82 -13.45 -3.28
CA LEU A 152 13.36 -12.43 -2.42
C LEU A 152 12.43 -12.31 -1.23
N GLU A 153 13.01 -12.34 -0.04
CA GLU A 153 12.36 -11.89 1.17
C GLU A 153 12.54 -10.38 1.27
N TRP A 154 11.44 -9.63 1.33
CA TRP A 154 11.40 -8.18 1.40
C TRP A 154 10.90 -7.76 2.77
N LYS A 155 11.76 -7.16 3.57
CA LYS A 155 11.40 -6.52 4.82
C LYS A 155 11.11 -5.05 4.54
N PHE A 156 9.82 -4.71 4.59
CA PHE A 156 9.31 -3.39 4.22
C PHE A 156 9.39 -2.43 5.42
N LEU A 157 10.39 -1.54 5.38
CA LEU A 157 10.79 -0.75 6.54
C LEU A 157 9.75 0.30 6.97
N PRO A 158 9.06 1.03 6.07
CA PRO A 158 7.98 1.95 6.46
C PRO A 158 6.85 1.26 7.23
N LEU A 159 6.46 0.05 6.81
CA LEU A 159 5.42 -0.72 7.50
C LEU A 159 5.93 -1.31 8.83
N LEU A 160 7.20 -1.70 8.89
CA LEU A 160 7.82 -2.17 10.12
C LEU A 160 7.86 -1.06 11.16
N ALA A 161 8.38 0.12 10.80
CA ALA A 161 8.45 1.30 11.67
C ALA A 161 7.05 1.71 12.16
N ALA A 162 6.06 1.71 11.27
CA ALA A 162 4.68 1.96 11.63
C ALA A 162 4.14 1.00 12.71
N ARG A 163 4.49 -0.29 12.62
CA ARG A 163 4.04 -1.31 13.58
C ARG A 163 4.81 -1.28 14.88
N GLU A 164 6.12 -1.07 14.82
CA GLU A 164 7.00 -0.92 15.98
C GLU A 164 6.67 0.33 16.80
N SER A 165 6.14 1.38 16.15
CA SER A 165 5.64 2.56 16.86
C SER A 165 4.52 2.24 17.87
N GLY A 166 3.83 1.11 17.69
CA GLY A 166 2.71 0.69 18.54
C GLY A 166 1.48 1.58 18.42
N ASP A 167 1.48 2.57 17.52
CA ASP A 167 0.36 3.48 17.31
C ASP A 167 -0.74 2.81 16.46
N PRO A 168 -1.90 2.42 17.05
CA PRO A 168 -2.98 1.82 16.31
C PRO A 168 -3.64 2.78 15.32
N MET A 169 -3.41 4.09 15.46
CA MET A 169 -3.93 5.14 14.56
C MET A 169 -2.97 5.47 13.41
N HIS A 170 -1.78 4.86 13.37
CA HIS A 170 -0.84 5.09 12.30
C HIS A 170 -1.49 4.72 10.94
N PRO A 171 -1.44 5.57 9.90
CA PRO A 171 -2.12 5.28 8.64
C PRO A 171 -1.66 3.98 7.96
N LEU A 172 -0.42 3.53 8.20
CA LEU A 172 0.07 2.22 7.73
C LEU A 172 -0.32 1.03 8.64
N ALA A 173 -0.86 1.27 9.84
CA ALA A 173 -1.41 0.23 10.72
C ALA A 173 -2.80 -0.23 10.22
N LEU A 174 -2.81 -0.84 9.03
CA LEU A 174 -4.01 -1.41 8.42
C LEU A 174 -4.36 -2.75 9.06
N ALA A 175 -5.64 -2.98 9.37
CA ALA A 175 -6.09 -4.27 9.85
C ALA A 175 -6.06 -5.32 8.72
N ARG A 176 -6.15 -6.61 9.06
CA ARG A 176 -6.18 -7.71 8.08
C ARG A 176 -7.22 -7.49 6.97
N LYS A 177 -8.42 -7.05 7.34
CA LYS A 177 -9.52 -6.77 6.40
C LYS A 177 -9.21 -5.59 5.47
N ASP A 178 -8.52 -4.57 5.97
CA ASP A 178 -8.20 -3.36 5.20
C ASP A 178 -7.09 -3.67 4.18
N LEU A 179 -6.08 -4.45 4.59
CA LEU A 179 -5.02 -4.95 3.68
C LEU A 179 -5.61 -5.84 2.58
N ALA A 180 -6.51 -6.76 2.94
CA ALA A 180 -7.19 -7.60 1.94
C ALA A 180 -8.03 -6.76 0.97
N THR A 181 -8.68 -5.71 1.46
CA THR A 181 -9.46 -4.80 0.61
C THR A 181 -8.54 -3.96 -0.28
N LEU A 182 -7.41 -3.47 0.23
CA LEU A 182 -6.41 -2.76 -0.56
C LEU A 182 -5.83 -3.66 -1.67
N LEU A 183 -5.55 -4.92 -1.34
CA LEU A 183 -5.08 -5.91 -2.31
C LEU A 183 -6.10 -6.11 -3.43
N ARG A 184 -7.35 -6.45 -3.09
CA ARG A 184 -8.43 -6.63 -4.09
C ARG A 184 -8.66 -5.36 -4.93
N PHE A 185 -8.56 -4.19 -4.32
CA PHE A 185 -8.68 -2.91 -5.02
C PHE A 185 -7.51 -2.69 -6.00
N CYS A 186 -6.28 -2.96 -5.59
CA CYS A 186 -5.12 -2.90 -6.49
C CYS A 186 -5.20 -3.97 -7.59
N GLU A 187 -5.75 -5.14 -7.29
CA GLU A 187 -5.98 -6.20 -8.26
C GLU A 187 -6.92 -5.76 -9.37
N ALA A 188 -8.08 -5.23 -9.01
CA ALA A 188 -9.06 -4.69 -9.94
C ALA A 188 -8.52 -3.53 -10.80
N LEU A 189 -7.60 -2.72 -10.26
CA LEU A 189 -7.05 -1.58 -10.99
C LEU A 189 -5.88 -1.93 -11.90
N PHE A 190 -4.92 -2.76 -11.46
CA PHE A 190 -3.67 -2.93 -12.20
C PHE A 190 -2.90 -4.23 -11.96
N ALA A 191 -3.45 -5.22 -11.23
CA ALA A 191 -2.77 -6.52 -11.18
C ALA A 191 -2.74 -7.15 -12.57
N PRO A 192 -1.69 -7.94 -12.89
CA PRO A 192 -1.56 -8.64 -14.17
C PRO A 192 -2.64 -9.71 -14.40
N GLY A 193 -3.41 -10.08 -13.37
CA GLY A 193 -4.25 -11.27 -13.34
C GLY A 193 -3.47 -12.50 -12.87
N TRP A 194 -4.17 -13.44 -12.25
CA TRP A 194 -3.62 -14.67 -11.69
C TRP A 194 -4.57 -15.81 -11.98
N ALA A 195 -4.06 -16.95 -12.44
CA ALA A 195 -4.83 -18.19 -12.57
C ALA A 195 -4.15 -19.24 -11.68
N PRO A 196 -4.47 -19.27 -10.37
CA PRO A 196 -3.94 -20.31 -9.48
C PRO A 196 -4.49 -21.67 -9.90
N ILE A 197 -3.68 -22.74 -9.78
CA ILE A 197 -4.06 -24.11 -10.17
C ILE A 197 -5.34 -24.57 -9.45
N ASP A 198 -5.45 -24.27 -8.14
CA ASP A 198 -6.56 -24.69 -7.29
C ASP A 198 -7.37 -23.50 -6.71
N GLY A 199 -7.36 -22.36 -7.40
CA GLY A 199 -7.98 -21.13 -6.89
C GLY A 199 -8.80 -20.38 -7.93
N PRO A 200 -9.69 -19.48 -7.49
CA PRO A 200 -10.46 -18.65 -8.41
C PRO A 200 -9.52 -17.79 -9.26
N VAL A 201 -9.74 -17.81 -10.58
CA VAL A 201 -9.01 -16.95 -11.52
C VAL A 201 -9.28 -15.49 -11.18
N THR A 202 -8.22 -14.76 -10.88
CA THR A 202 -8.24 -13.30 -10.76
C THR A 202 -7.98 -12.71 -12.13
N LEU A 203 -8.98 -12.08 -12.73
CA LEU A 203 -8.82 -11.42 -14.02
C LEU A 203 -7.81 -10.26 -13.93
N PRO A 204 -7.13 -9.90 -15.04
CA PRO A 204 -6.30 -8.70 -15.09
C PRO A 204 -7.11 -7.45 -14.74
N GLY A 205 -6.52 -6.55 -13.95
CA GLY A 205 -7.14 -5.26 -13.65
C GLY A 205 -7.16 -4.32 -14.85
N LEU A 206 -7.80 -3.15 -14.70
CA LEU A 206 -7.98 -2.14 -15.76
C LEU A 206 -6.67 -1.78 -16.50
N LEU A 207 -5.54 -1.74 -15.78
CA LEU A 207 -4.19 -1.50 -16.33
C LEU A 207 -3.27 -2.72 -16.21
N GLY A 208 -3.82 -3.93 -16.01
CA GLY A 208 -3.07 -5.17 -15.82
C GLY A 208 -2.18 -5.53 -17.01
N THR A 209 -2.66 -5.26 -18.23
CA THR A 209 -1.93 -5.52 -19.49
C THR A 209 -0.98 -4.39 -19.89
N ARG A 210 -1.08 -3.20 -19.26
CA ARG A 210 -0.26 -2.04 -19.58
C ARG A 210 1.20 -2.25 -19.15
N ARG A 211 2.10 -2.35 -20.14
CA ARG A 211 3.55 -2.56 -19.93
C ARG A 211 4.40 -1.45 -20.54
N GLY A 212 5.63 -1.27 -20.06
CA GLY A 212 6.63 -0.37 -20.63
C GLY A 212 6.65 1.03 -20.01
N ARG A 213 7.31 1.99 -20.69
CA ARG A 213 7.53 3.35 -20.17
C ARG A 213 6.23 4.00 -19.70
N GLY A 214 6.25 4.56 -18.49
CA GLY A 214 5.12 5.24 -17.87
C GLY A 214 4.05 4.31 -17.29
N ALA A 215 4.16 2.97 -17.41
CA ALA A 215 3.16 2.04 -16.86
C ALA A 215 2.99 2.21 -15.34
N ALA A 216 4.09 2.26 -14.57
CA ALA A 216 4.00 2.49 -13.14
C ALA A 216 3.40 3.85 -12.77
N THR A 217 3.73 4.91 -13.51
CA THR A 217 3.12 6.24 -13.32
C THR A 217 1.61 6.21 -13.60
N ASP A 218 1.19 5.57 -14.69
CA ASP A 218 -0.22 5.45 -15.08
C ASP A 218 -1.01 4.66 -14.00
N ARG A 219 -0.43 3.56 -13.49
CA ARG A 219 -1.01 2.73 -12.42
C ARG A 219 -1.11 3.48 -11.07
N LEU A 220 -0.05 4.20 -10.70
CA LEU A 220 -0.03 5.01 -9.49
C LEU A 220 -1.04 6.16 -9.58
N ALA A 221 -1.13 6.83 -10.73
CA ALA A 221 -2.12 7.87 -10.98
C ALA A 221 -3.54 7.30 -10.87
N LEU A 222 -3.82 6.18 -11.53
CA LEU A 222 -5.12 5.53 -11.48
C LEU A 222 -5.52 5.18 -10.04
N LEU A 223 -4.62 4.58 -9.25
CA LEU A 223 -4.89 4.26 -7.85
C LEU A 223 -5.27 5.50 -7.03
N LEU A 224 -4.48 6.57 -7.17
CA LEU A 224 -4.71 7.81 -6.43
C LEU A 224 -6.01 8.49 -6.84
N LEU A 225 -6.37 8.44 -8.13
CA LEU A 225 -7.65 8.94 -8.63
C LEU A 225 -8.80 8.08 -8.11
N ALA A 226 -8.72 6.76 -8.26
CA ALA A 226 -9.73 5.80 -7.84
C ALA A 226 -10.07 5.90 -6.34
N LEU A 227 -9.06 6.09 -5.48
CA LEU A 227 -9.24 6.32 -4.04
C LEU A 227 -9.88 7.69 -3.72
N GLN A 228 -9.97 8.61 -4.69
CA GLN A 228 -10.62 9.92 -4.55
C GLN A 228 -11.94 10.02 -5.34
N THR A 229 -12.29 8.97 -6.08
CA THR A 229 -13.49 8.92 -6.90
C THR A 229 -14.74 8.72 -6.05
N ARG A 230 -15.82 9.42 -6.42
CA ARG A 230 -17.15 9.27 -5.83
C ARG A 230 -17.89 8.06 -6.42
N PRO A 231 -19.00 7.59 -5.80
CA PRO A 231 -19.80 6.49 -6.34
C PRO A 231 -20.36 6.70 -7.74
N ASP A 232 -20.48 7.96 -8.21
CA ASP A 232 -20.88 8.31 -9.59
C ASP A 232 -19.70 8.30 -10.58
N GLY A 233 -18.56 7.74 -10.19
CA GLY A 233 -17.33 7.71 -11.00
C GLY A 233 -16.61 9.06 -11.09
N ARG A 234 -17.10 10.14 -10.50
CA ARG A 234 -16.47 11.47 -10.63
C ARG A 234 -15.31 11.66 -9.68
N VAL A 235 -14.18 12.13 -10.19
CA VAL A 235 -13.02 12.54 -9.39
C VAL A 235 -13.19 13.98 -8.91
N ARG A 236 -12.88 14.22 -7.64
CA ARG A 236 -12.80 15.58 -7.10
C ARG A 236 -11.58 16.30 -7.68
N LEU A 237 -11.83 17.27 -8.56
CA LEU A 237 -10.77 18.10 -9.13
C LEU A 237 -10.21 19.09 -8.12
N VAL A 238 -8.93 19.44 -8.27
CA VAL A 238 -8.29 20.49 -7.47
C VAL A 238 -8.91 21.86 -7.77
N GLY A 239 -9.12 22.66 -6.72
CA GLY A 239 -9.58 24.05 -6.85
C GLY A 239 -8.43 25.01 -7.21
N GLY A 240 -8.78 26.19 -7.74
CA GLY A 240 -7.83 27.24 -8.13
C GLY A 240 -7.83 27.54 -9.64
N SER A 241 -7.15 28.64 -10.01
CA SER A 241 -6.90 28.98 -11.41
C SER A 241 -5.76 28.12 -11.98
N VAL A 242 -5.90 27.69 -13.23
CA VAL A 242 -4.88 26.94 -13.97
C VAL A 242 -4.34 27.83 -15.10
N LYS A 243 -3.06 27.69 -15.46
CA LYS A 243 -2.49 28.42 -16.59
C LYS A 243 -3.31 28.16 -17.87
N GLU A 244 -3.39 29.18 -18.72
CA GLU A 244 -4.10 29.11 -20.01
C GLU A 244 -3.62 27.90 -20.84
N GLY A 245 -4.56 27.18 -21.45
CA GLY A 245 -4.30 25.95 -22.20
C GLY A 245 -4.06 24.67 -21.38
N ARG A 246 -4.22 24.69 -20.04
CA ARG A 246 -4.10 23.52 -19.16
C ARG A 246 -5.41 23.17 -18.46
N GLY A 247 -5.74 21.88 -18.40
CA GLY A 247 -6.98 21.39 -17.80
C GLY A 247 -6.90 21.24 -16.28
N ARG A 248 -8.05 21.35 -15.60
CA ARG A 248 -8.16 21.02 -14.15
C ARG A 248 -7.90 19.54 -13.87
N ALA A 249 -8.19 18.65 -14.82
CA ALA A 249 -7.85 17.23 -14.74
C ALA A 249 -6.32 17.05 -14.67
N ASP A 250 -5.58 17.73 -15.54
CA ASP A 250 -4.11 17.70 -15.58
C ASP A 250 -3.51 18.16 -14.26
N ALA A 251 -4.01 19.28 -13.71
CA ALA A 251 -3.58 19.81 -12.42
C ALA A 251 -3.90 18.85 -11.26
N THR A 252 -5.01 18.11 -11.36
CA THR A 252 -5.40 17.11 -10.35
C THR A 252 -4.44 15.93 -10.35
N VAL A 253 -4.13 15.38 -11.53
CA VAL A 253 -3.16 14.29 -11.67
C VAL A 253 -1.75 14.74 -11.28
N ALA A 254 -1.36 15.95 -11.67
CA ALA A 254 -0.08 16.54 -11.30
C ALA A 254 0.08 16.66 -9.78
N LYS A 255 -0.94 17.14 -9.08
CA LYS A 255 -0.94 17.23 -7.61
C LYS A 255 -0.92 15.84 -6.95
N ALA A 256 -1.64 14.87 -7.51
CA ALA A 256 -1.67 13.50 -6.99
C ALA A 256 -0.27 12.86 -7.06
N LEU A 257 0.40 12.97 -8.20
CA LEU A 257 1.73 12.42 -8.43
C LEU A 257 2.86 13.27 -7.83
N GLY A 258 2.65 14.58 -7.62
CA GLY A 258 3.71 15.50 -7.22
C GLY A 258 4.61 15.94 -8.38
N CYS A 259 4.04 16.04 -9.59
CA CYS A 259 4.76 16.42 -10.80
C CYS A 259 4.24 17.74 -11.41
N SER A 260 4.82 18.17 -12.53
CA SER A 260 4.35 19.38 -13.22
C SER A 260 2.98 19.18 -13.86
N VAL A 261 2.20 20.26 -14.03
CA VAL A 261 0.89 20.21 -14.71
C VAL A 261 0.99 19.63 -16.13
N SER A 262 2.09 19.91 -16.84
CA SER A 262 2.34 19.30 -18.14
C SER A 262 2.62 17.80 -18.05
N GLY A 263 3.30 17.33 -17.00
CA GLY A 263 3.47 15.91 -16.72
C GLY A 263 2.13 15.23 -16.42
N GLY A 264 1.30 15.87 -15.59
CA GLY A 264 -0.06 15.42 -15.29
C GLY A 264 -0.94 15.29 -16.55
N GLY A 265 -0.90 16.28 -17.45
CA GLY A 265 -1.62 16.24 -18.72
C GLY A 265 -1.21 15.05 -19.59
N LYS A 266 0.09 14.74 -19.70
CA LYS A 266 0.58 13.55 -20.44
C LYS A 266 0.04 12.24 -19.86
N VAL A 267 -0.19 12.18 -18.54
CA VAL A 267 -0.76 10.99 -17.87
C VAL A 267 -2.27 10.93 -18.14
N VAL A 268 -2.99 12.04 -18.03
CA VAL A 268 -4.42 12.13 -18.37
C VAL A 268 -4.67 11.67 -19.80
N ASP A 269 -3.91 12.19 -20.77
CA ASP A 269 -4.03 11.80 -22.18
C ASP A 269 -3.78 10.30 -22.41
N ARG A 270 -2.88 9.69 -21.63
CA ARG A 270 -2.63 8.23 -21.70
C ARG A 270 -3.77 7.43 -21.10
N LEU A 271 -4.24 7.82 -19.92
CA LEU A 271 -5.35 7.13 -19.24
C LEU A 271 -6.66 7.24 -20.04
N GLU A 272 -6.88 8.37 -20.71
CA GLU A 272 -8.02 8.59 -21.61
C GLU A 272 -7.92 7.74 -22.88
N ARG A 273 -6.73 7.66 -23.51
CA ARG A 273 -6.49 6.74 -24.63
C ARG A 273 -6.70 5.27 -24.28
N LEU A 274 -6.43 4.89 -23.03
CA LEU A 274 -6.66 3.54 -22.51
C LEU A 274 -8.10 3.33 -22.04
N GLN A 275 -8.98 4.33 -22.21
CA GLN A 275 -10.39 4.31 -21.83
C GLN A 275 -10.65 4.03 -20.33
N VAL A 276 -9.64 4.24 -19.48
CA VAL A 276 -9.76 4.03 -18.03
C VAL A 276 -10.31 5.28 -17.33
N VAL A 277 -10.13 6.45 -17.95
CA VAL A 277 -10.73 7.71 -17.51
C VAL A 277 -11.37 8.43 -18.71
N GLU A 278 -12.39 9.25 -18.42
CA GLU A 278 -13.03 10.12 -19.41
C GLU A 278 -12.90 11.58 -18.95
N VAL A 279 -12.48 12.47 -19.86
CA VAL A 279 -12.40 13.92 -19.60
C VAL A 279 -13.50 14.64 -20.37
N VAL A 280 -14.64 14.88 -19.73
CA VAL A 280 -15.73 15.65 -20.32
C VAL A 280 -15.38 17.14 -20.25
N ARG A 281 -15.01 17.75 -21.38
CA ARG A 281 -14.67 19.18 -21.47
C ARG A 281 -15.91 20.00 -21.83
N GLY A 282 -16.52 20.67 -20.85
CA GLY A 282 -17.56 21.67 -21.11
C GLY A 282 -16.95 23.03 -21.50
N THR A 283 -17.31 23.57 -22.67
CA THR A 283 -17.04 24.95 -23.10
C THR A 283 -18.05 25.89 -22.45
N THR A 284 -17.59 27.00 -21.87
CA THR A 284 -18.48 28.13 -21.56
C THR A 284 -18.60 29.05 -22.78
N GLU A 285 -19.67 29.82 -22.88
CA GLU A 285 -19.96 30.77 -23.98
C GLU A 285 -18.83 31.79 -24.23
N THR A 286 -17.93 31.97 -23.26
CA THR A 286 -16.76 32.86 -23.31
C THR A 286 -15.47 32.19 -23.80
N GLY A 287 -15.53 30.95 -24.32
CA GLY A 287 -14.35 30.23 -24.82
C GLY A 287 -13.40 29.70 -23.73
N GLN A 288 -13.76 29.81 -22.44
CA GLN A 288 -13.01 29.20 -21.34
C GLN A 288 -13.39 27.72 -21.17
N TYR A 289 -12.41 26.88 -20.84
CA TYR A 289 -12.59 25.44 -20.54
C TYR A 289 -13.24 25.22 -19.16
N GLY A 290 -14.44 25.77 -18.96
CA GLY A 290 -14.99 26.08 -17.63
C GLY A 290 -15.55 24.90 -16.82
N LYS A 291 -15.87 23.75 -17.40
CA LYS A 291 -16.42 22.60 -16.64
C LYS A 291 -15.86 21.26 -17.10
N GLY A 292 -14.54 21.12 -17.06
CA GLY A 292 -13.90 19.80 -17.18
C GLY A 292 -14.36 18.86 -16.07
N ARG A 293 -14.90 17.68 -16.40
CA ARG A 293 -15.16 16.58 -15.46
C ARG A 293 -14.18 15.46 -15.75
N LEU A 294 -13.62 14.85 -14.70
CA LEU A 294 -12.81 13.63 -14.82
C LEU A 294 -13.63 12.49 -14.20
N VAL A 295 -13.89 11.46 -15.01
CA VAL A 295 -14.74 10.31 -14.63
C VAL A 295 -13.93 9.02 -14.77
N LEU A 296 -14.10 8.07 -13.84
CA LEU A 296 -13.62 6.70 -13.94
C LEU A 296 -14.84 5.78 -14.20
N PRO A 297 -15.10 5.40 -15.46
CA PRO A 297 -16.30 4.66 -15.85
C PRO A 297 -16.48 3.34 -15.09
N ALA A 298 -15.39 2.60 -14.88
CA ALA A 298 -15.41 1.32 -14.16
C ALA A 298 -15.95 1.45 -12.72
N ILE A 299 -15.67 2.57 -12.03
CA ILE A 299 -16.22 2.81 -10.69
C ILE A 299 -17.70 3.17 -10.77
N ALA A 300 -18.13 3.98 -11.74
CA ALA A 300 -19.57 4.27 -11.91
C ALA A 300 -20.38 2.98 -12.18
N SER A 301 -19.88 2.14 -13.08
CA SER A 301 -20.47 0.85 -13.44
C SER A 301 -20.53 -0.11 -12.24
N ALA A 302 -19.44 -0.23 -11.46
CA ALA A 302 -19.39 -1.05 -10.25
C ALA A 302 -20.47 -0.69 -9.21
N PHE A 303 -20.86 0.59 -9.13
CA PHE A 303 -21.92 1.08 -8.25
C PHE A 303 -23.34 0.95 -8.85
N GLY A 304 -23.49 0.28 -10.00
CA GLY A 304 -24.77 0.12 -10.69
C GLY A 304 -25.31 1.41 -11.28
N ARG A 305 -24.43 2.38 -11.58
CA ARG A 305 -24.81 3.66 -12.20
C ARG A 305 -24.29 3.67 -13.61
N ASP A 306 -25.17 3.46 -14.57
CA ASP A 306 -24.84 3.58 -15.99
C ASP A 306 -24.18 4.95 -16.25
N ALA A 307 -22.99 4.90 -16.84
CA ALA A 307 -22.27 6.08 -17.27
C ALA A 307 -22.96 6.65 -18.52
N ALA A 308 -23.92 7.55 -18.31
CA ALA A 308 -24.37 8.45 -19.36
C ALA A 308 -24.51 9.87 -18.80
N PRO A 309 -23.52 10.76 -18.97
CA PRO A 309 -23.81 12.16 -19.13
C PRO A 309 -24.29 12.37 -20.58
N GLN A 310 -25.61 12.33 -20.81
CA GLN A 310 -26.14 12.89 -22.05
C GLN A 310 -25.75 14.37 -22.10
N VAL A 311 -24.93 14.73 -23.09
CA VAL A 311 -24.76 16.10 -23.53
C VAL A 311 -26.07 16.49 -24.19
N VAL A 312 -26.92 17.22 -23.45
CA VAL A 312 -27.99 17.99 -24.07
C VAL A 312 -27.30 19.11 -24.85
N VAL A 313 -27.33 19.00 -26.17
CA VAL A 313 -27.04 20.12 -27.06
C VAL A 313 -28.25 21.02 -26.98
N GLU A 314 -28.13 22.14 -26.25
CA GLU A 314 -29.10 23.22 -26.30
C GLU A 314 -29.05 23.85 -27.70
N GLY A 315 -29.97 23.43 -28.57
CA GLY A 315 -30.43 24.22 -29.70
C GLY A 315 -31.72 24.90 -29.28
N GLY A 316 -31.71 26.23 -29.21
CA GLY A 316 -32.86 27.03 -28.83
C GLY A 316 -34.03 26.90 -29.82
N ALA A 317 -35.22 26.75 -29.27
CA ALA A 317 -36.47 27.27 -29.81
C ALA A 317 -37.49 27.33 -28.65
N GLU A 318 -38.27 28.41 -28.65
CA GLU A 318 -39.17 28.88 -27.60
C GLU A 318 -40.41 28.00 -27.37
N GLU A 319 -41.02 28.23 -26.19
CA GLU A 319 -42.47 28.15 -25.88
C GLU A 319 -43.14 26.77 -25.69
N LEU A 320 -43.40 26.38 -24.43
CA LEU A 320 -44.72 26.49 -23.75
C LEU A 320 -44.75 25.74 -22.40
N GLU A 321 -45.63 26.23 -21.53
CA GLU A 321 -45.84 25.94 -20.11
C GLU A 321 -46.10 24.45 -19.77
N GLU A 322 -45.57 23.97 -18.63
CA GLU A 322 -46.26 23.02 -17.74
C GLU A 322 -45.52 22.91 -16.38
N GLN A 323 -46.26 23.12 -15.28
CA GLN A 323 -45.79 23.01 -13.89
C GLN A 323 -45.82 21.54 -13.41
N PRO A 324 -44.94 21.13 -12.47
CA PRO A 324 -45.23 19.97 -11.63
C PRO A 324 -45.49 20.36 -10.17
N GLU A 325 -46.64 19.91 -9.71
CA GLU A 325 -47.14 20.00 -8.35
C GLU A 325 -46.34 19.14 -7.34
N GLN A 326 -46.15 19.73 -6.17
CA GLN A 326 -46.16 19.16 -4.81
C GLN A 326 -45.77 17.68 -4.58
N CYS A 327 -44.65 17.52 -3.87
CA CYS A 327 -44.30 16.34 -3.09
C CYS A 327 -45.09 16.35 -1.75
N PRO A 328 -45.96 15.37 -1.46
CA PRO A 328 -46.61 15.29 -0.17
C PRO A 328 -45.79 14.45 0.80
N SER A 329 -45.61 15.04 1.99
CA SER A 329 -45.51 14.36 3.28
C SER A 329 -44.12 13.91 3.75
N CYS A 330 -43.45 14.86 4.39
CA CYS A 330 -42.75 14.61 5.65
C CYS A 330 -43.74 14.86 6.79
N ALA A 331 -43.94 13.91 7.74
CA ALA A 331 -44.01 14.13 9.20
C ALA A 331 -44.69 12.98 9.99
N HIS A 332 -43.91 12.40 10.92
CA HIS A 332 -44.21 11.96 12.30
C HIS A 332 -45.34 10.95 12.64
N GLY A 333 -44.95 9.90 13.39
CA GLY A 333 -45.56 9.62 14.71
C GLY A 333 -46.29 8.28 14.97
N SER A 334 -45.54 7.31 15.51
CA SER A 334 -45.89 6.39 16.62
C SER A 334 -47.00 5.31 16.56
N ALA A 335 -46.53 4.07 16.78
CA ALA A 335 -46.95 3.08 17.81
C ALA A 335 -48.03 1.99 17.55
N GLN A 336 -47.60 0.76 17.88
CA GLN A 336 -48.29 -0.46 18.34
C GLN A 336 -48.97 -1.42 17.34
N GLY A 337 -48.71 -2.72 17.56
CA GLY A 337 -49.46 -3.84 17.00
C GLY A 337 -48.58 -5.05 16.66
N GLU A 338 -48.55 -6.02 17.57
CA GLU A 338 -47.88 -7.33 17.47
C GLU A 338 -48.50 -8.20 16.37
N ASP A 339 -47.70 -9.03 15.68
CA ASP A 339 -47.92 -10.49 15.69
C ASP A 339 -46.85 -11.26 14.92
N GLU A 340 -46.63 -12.47 15.42
CA GLU A 340 -45.61 -13.46 15.13
C GLU A 340 -45.68 -14.07 13.72
N ALA A 341 -44.54 -14.46 13.15
CA ALA A 341 -44.22 -15.87 12.88
C ALA A 341 -42.98 -16.07 11.97
N ALA A 342 -42.23 -17.11 12.32
CA ALA A 342 -41.29 -17.89 11.51
C ALA A 342 -39.93 -17.25 11.17
N GLY A 343 -38.99 -17.46 12.10
CA GLY A 343 -37.56 -17.45 11.79
C GLY A 343 -37.14 -18.72 11.05
N GLU A 344 -36.25 -18.55 10.09
CA GLU A 344 -35.33 -19.60 9.66
C GLU A 344 -33.92 -19.02 9.71
N ALA A 345 -33.15 -19.52 10.67
CA ALA A 345 -31.79 -19.13 10.94
C ALA A 345 -30.85 -19.72 9.88
N LEU A 346 -30.23 -18.88 9.05
CA LEU A 346 -29.11 -19.32 8.22
C LEU A 346 -27.83 -19.24 9.05
N VAL A 347 -27.46 -20.40 9.59
CA VAL A 347 -26.16 -20.70 10.20
C VAL A 347 -25.07 -20.45 9.17
N VAL A 348 -24.23 -19.42 9.38
CA VAL A 348 -22.96 -19.30 8.66
C VAL A 348 -21.92 -20.11 9.42
N SER A 349 -21.82 -21.39 9.05
CA SER A 349 -20.68 -22.24 9.41
C SER A 349 -19.42 -21.66 8.78
N GLY A 350 -18.44 -21.33 9.62
CA GLY A 350 -17.14 -20.86 9.19
C GLY A 350 -16.26 -22.03 8.76
N GLU A 351 -15.75 -21.97 7.53
CA GLU A 351 -14.63 -22.79 7.10
C GLU A 351 -13.33 -21.96 7.18
N GLY A 352 -12.35 -22.54 7.87
CA GLY A 352 -11.09 -21.93 8.21
C GLY A 352 -10.18 -21.75 6.99
N TRP A 353 -9.68 -20.53 6.82
CA TRP A 353 -8.65 -20.22 5.85
C TRP A 353 -7.26 -20.48 6.46
N GLN A 354 -6.68 -21.65 6.16
CA GLN A 354 -5.24 -21.85 6.23
C GLN A 354 -4.61 -21.32 4.94
N GLN A 355 -3.56 -20.51 5.08
CA GLN A 355 -2.78 -20.01 3.96
C GLN A 355 -1.70 -21.05 3.65
N GLU A 356 -1.92 -21.89 2.66
CA GLU A 356 -0.92 -22.82 2.16
C GLU A 356 0.00 -22.15 1.13
N SER A 357 1.24 -22.62 1.11
CA SER A 357 2.39 -22.10 0.37
C SER A 357 2.26 -22.33 -1.14
N PHE A 358 2.71 -21.34 -1.93
CA PHE A 358 2.75 -21.37 -3.39
C PHE A 358 4.11 -21.83 -3.91
N ASP A 359 4.19 -23.04 -4.45
CA ASP A 359 5.20 -23.44 -5.43
C ASP A 359 4.47 -24.04 -6.64
N ASP A 360 4.72 -23.45 -7.82
CA ASP A 360 4.85 -24.07 -9.15
C ASP A 360 4.33 -23.20 -10.32
N VAL A 361 5.11 -23.28 -11.41
CA VAL A 361 4.91 -22.87 -12.83
C VAL A 361 5.73 -21.66 -13.35
N GLU A 362 6.46 -21.99 -14.43
CA GLU A 362 7.52 -21.29 -15.17
C GLU A 362 7.04 -20.29 -16.26
N PRO A 363 7.91 -19.40 -16.77
CA PRO A 363 7.57 -18.30 -17.68
C PRO A 363 7.91 -18.57 -19.17
N VAL A 364 7.10 -18.03 -20.08
CA VAL A 364 7.40 -17.98 -21.53
C VAL A 364 7.87 -16.56 -21.92
N VAL A 365 8.97 -16.49 -22.68
CA VAL A 365 9.66 -15.26 -23.14
C VAL A 365 9.50 -15.10 -24.66
N PHE A 366 9.25 -13.88 -25.13
CA PHE A 366 9.57 -13.44 -26.50
C PHE A 366 10.30 -12.09 -26.51
N GLN A 367 11.09 -11.92 -27.58
CA GLN A 367 12.31 -11.13 -27.71
C GLN A 367 12.13 -9.62 -27.97
N ARG A 368 13.19 -8.89 -27.64
CA ARG A 368 13.45 -7.45 -27.84
C ARG A 368 13.60 -7.05 -29.32
N PRO A 369 13.34 -5.77 -29.63
CA PRO A 369 14.24 -4.97 -30.45
C PRO A 369 14.87 -3.80 -29.67
N VAL A 370 16.02 -3.39 -30.18
CA VAL A 370 16.98 -2.38 -29.69
C VAL A 370 16.49 -0.96 -29.94
N ALA A 371 16.58 -0.08 -28.93
CA ALA A 371 16.98 1.34 -29.04
C ALA A 371 16.93 2.05 -27.66
N ALA A 372 18.03 2.72 -27.31
CA ALA A 372 18.12 3.76 -26.27
C ALA A 372 18.20 5.15 -26.97
N PRO A 373 18.21 6.31 -26.28
CA PRO A 373 17.74 6.68 -24.94
C PRO A 373 16.73 7.86 -25.00
N GLY A 374 16.23 8.33 -23.86
CA GLY A 374 15.56 9.63 -23.77
C GLY A 374 14.60 9.69 -22.59
N ASP A 375 15.14 9.95 -21.40
CA ASP A 375 14.37 10.33 -20.22
C ASP A 375 14.49 11.85 -20.01
N LEU A 376 13.40 12.45 -19.54
CA LEU A 376 13.26 13.89 -19.34
C LEU A 376 14.12 14.32 -18.15
N GLU A 377 15.39 14.62 -18.40
CA GLU A 377 16.17 15.48 -17.52
C GLU A 377 15.77 16.93 -17.74
N ALA A 378 15.51 17.63 -16.63
CA ALA A 378 15.39 19.08 -16.60
C ALA A 378 16.80 19.64 -16.44
N GLY A 379 17.39 20.16 -17.52
CA GLY A 379 18.62 20.95 -17.47
C GLY A 379 18.30 22.43 -17.21
N PRO A 380 19.16 23.17 -16.49
CA PRO A 380 19.12 24.63 -16.43
C PRO A 380 19.94 25.25 -17.59
N GLU A 381 19.31 26.14 -18.35
CA GLU A 381 19.94 27.22 -19.14
C GLU A 381 20.39 28.33 -18.16
N GLU A 382 21.44 29.14 -18.32
CA GLU A 382 22.34 29.48 -19.42
C GLU A 382 23.55 30.30 -18.88
N GLU A 383 24.48 30.64 -19.78
CA GLU A 383 25.47 31.74 -19.79
C GLU A 383 26.96 31.47 -19.44
N GLY A 384 27.80 31.48 -20.49
CA GLY A 384 29.08 32.22 -20.49
C GLY A 384 30.37 31.43 -20.82
N PRO A 385 31.36 32.00 -21.55
CA PRO A 385 32.03 31.27 -22.64
C PRO A 385 33.58 31.20 -22.59
N VAL A 386 34.14 30.45 -23.58
CA VAL A 386 35.50 30.52 -24.18
C VAL A 386 36.70 29.93 -23.40
N THR A 387 37.34 28.87 -23.94
CA THR A 387 38.65 28.90 -24.63
C THR A 387 39.27 27.50 -24.78
N SER A 388 39.84 27.30 -25.96
CA SER A 388 40.65 26.18 -26.45
C SER A 388 41.94 25.96 -25.66
N ARG A 389 42.53 24.74 -25.71
CA ARG A 389 43.86 24.50 -26.32
C ARG A 389 44.30 23.03 -26.19
N GLU A 390 44.92 22.57 -27.28
CA GLU A 390 45.65 21.33 -27.53
C GLU A 390 46.88 21.14 -26.61
N GLU A 391 47.33 19.90 -26.40
CA GLU A 391 48.59 19.41 -26.99
C GLU A 391 48.90 17.96 -26.58
N ALA A 392 49.37 17.20 -27.56
CA ALA A 392 49.80 15.81 -27.51
C ALA A 392 51.30 15.70 -27.27
N LEU A 393 51.77 14.55 -26.75
CA LEU A 393 53.04 13.93 -27.19
C LEU A 393 53.17 12.46 -26.70
N GLU A 394 53.38 11.55 -27.66
CA GLU A 394 53.94 10.19 -27.50
C GLU A 394 55.50 10.25 -27.46
N PRO A 395 56.33 9.15 -27.52
CA PRO A 395 56.10 7.68 -27.57
C PRO A 395 57.03 6.77 -26.71
N ALA A 396 56.76 5.46 -26.83
CA ALA A 396 57.37 4.16 -26.41
C ALA A 396 58.94 4.03 -26.45
N PRO A 397 59.64 2.90 -26.06
CA PRO A 397 59.17 1.48 -26.12
C PRO A 397 59.74 0.40 -25.14
N GLU A 398 59.07 -0.77 -25.21
CA GLU A 398 59.57 -2.16 -25.24
C GLU A 398 60.19 -2.92 -24.02
N THR A 399 59.43 -3.92 -23.55
CA THR A 399 59.72 -5.39 -23.45
C THR A 399 59.53 -6.04 -22.08
N GLY A 400 58.79 -7.16 -22.05
CA GLY A 400 58.74 -8.12 -20.93
C GLY A 400 57.36 -8.74 -20.67
N VAL A 401 57.10 -9.90 -21.27
CA VAL A 401 55.88 -10.73 -21.17
C VAL A 401 55.71 -11.38 -19.78
N VAL A 402 54.47 -11.50 -19.27
CA VAL A 402 53.77 -12.71 -18.71
C VAL A 402 52.39 -12.30 -18.11
N GLU A 403 51.41 -13.21 -18.23
CA GLU A 403 49.95 -13.08 -18.06
C GLU A 403 49.38 -12.75 -16.65
N ARG A 404 48.13 -12.23 -16.69
CA ARG A 404 47.08 -11.82 -15.71
C ARG A 404 46.77 -12.79 -14.52
N PRO A 405 45.88 -12.47 -13.52
CA PRO A 405 44.90 -11.36 -13.43
C PRO A 405 44.72 -10.61 -12.07
N ALA A 406 44.07 -9.44 -12.22
CA ALA A 406 43.16 -8.70 -11.33
C ALA A 406 43.05 -9.05 -9.83
N GLY A 407 43.37 -8.06 -9.00
CA GLY A 407 42.87 -7.89 -7.64
C GLY A 407 43.21 -6.49 -7.11
N ALA A 408 42.29 -5.53 -7.24
CA ALA A 408 42.43 -4.22 -6.59
C ALA A 408 41.66 -4.25 -5.25
N PRO A 409 42.36 -4.15 -4.10
CA PRO A 409 41.72 -4.03 -2.79
C PRO A 409 41.27 -2.59 -2.54
N LEU A 410 40.01 -2.43 -2.16
CA LEU A 410 39.45 -1.20 -1.62
C LEU A 410 39.69 -1.17 -0.11
N HIS A 411 40.57 -0.28 0.37
CA HIS A 411 40.44 0.31 1.70
C HIS A 411 40.92 1.76 1.64
N ALA A 412 40.07 2.69 2.07
CA ALA A 412 40.47 4.04 2.43
C ALA A 412 40.60 4.10 3.95
N ASP A 413 41.73 4.65 4.41
CA ASP A 413 42.17 4.74 5.78
C ASP A 413 41.21 5.52 6.70
N HIS A 414 41.06 5.02 7.92
CA HIS A 414 40.35 5.67 9.01
C HIS A 414 41.26 6.67 9.73
N ALA A 415 40.74 7.88 9.98
CA ALA A 415 41.42 8.86 10.84
C ALA A 415 41.45 8.39 12.30
N LEU A 416 42.64 8.55 12.92
CA LEU A 416 43.01 8.07 14.24
C LEU A 416 42.52 8.96 15.40
N GLY A 417 42.15 8.25 16.47
CA GLY A 417 41.89 8.58 17.87
C GLY A 417 42.37 9.89 18.51
N VAL A 418 41.55 10.35 19.46
CA VAL A 418 42.04 10.88 20.74
C VAL A 418 41.38 10.10 21.88
N SER A 419 42.24 9.59 22.77
CA SER A 419 41.91 8.88 24.00
C SER A 419 41.57 9.85 25.13
N LEU A 420 40.55 9.53 25.93
CA LEU A 420 40.57 9.81 27.36
C LEU A 420 40.05 8.58 28.11
N SER A 421 40.98 7.97 28.84
CA SER A 421 40.78 6.91 29.82
C SER A 421 40.06 7.47 31.05
N GLY A 422 39.23 6.65 31.71
CA GLY A 422 38.56 7.04 32.95
C GLY A 422 37.49 6.05 33.40
N SER A 423 37.92 4.91 33.91
CA SER A 423 37.13 3.93 34.67
C SER A 423 36.48 4.54 35.91
N LEU A 424 35.15 4.45 36.06
CA LEU A 424 34.48 4.49 37.36
C LEU A 424 33.22 3.63 37.36
N SER A 425 33.28 2.51 38.11
CA SER A 425 32.11 1.79 38.62
C SER A 425 31.48 2.59 39.76
N LEU A 426 30.18 2.84 39.72
CA LEU A 426 29.39 3.14 40.92
C LEU A 426 27.98 2.56 40.78
N ALA A 427 27.70 1.57 41.63
CA ALA A 427 26.36 1.26 42.10
C ALA A 427 25.88 2.39 43.03
N GLY A 428 24.58 2.66 43.02
CA GLY A 428 23.94 3.59 43.96
C GLY A 428 22.61 4.10 43.41
N GLY A 429 21.50 3.52 43.89
CA GLY A 429 20.17 4.05 43.64
C GLY A 429 19.86 5.28 44.51
N PHE A 430 18.86 6.04 44.12
CA PHE A 430 18.00 6.90 44.95
C PHE A 430 16.75 7.18 44.10
N SER A 431 15.56 6.69 44.44
CA SER A 431 14.60 7.21 45.44
C SER A 431 14.33 8.71 45.30
N GLY A 432 13.10 9.02 44.94
CA GLY A 432 12.49 10.36 44.93
C GLY A 432 10.99 10.21 45.15
N GLU A 433 10.65 9.87 46.39
CA GLU A 433 9.33 9.91 46.99
C GLU A 433 8.82 11.36 47.04
N ALA A 434 7.55 11.57 46.71
CA ALA A 434 6.81 12.79 47.03
C ALA A 434 5.51 12.37 47.73
N ASP A 435 5.54 12.49 49.05
CA ASP A 435 4.41 12.42 49.98
C ASP A 435 3.48 13.66 49.76
N PRO A 436 2.16 13.58 50.08
CA PRO A 436 1.13 14.45 49.54
C PRO A 436 0.94 15.71 50.40
N GLY A 437 1.08 16.88 49.76
CA GLY A 437 0.64 18.15 50.33
C GLY A 437 -0.79 18.44 49.90
N CYS A 438 -1.71 18.51 50.86
CA CYS A 438 -3.05 19.09 50.74
C CYS A 438 -3.01 20.43 49.99
N GLY A 439 -3.80 20.51 48.91
CA GLY A 439 -4.14 21.75 48.23
C GLY A 439 -5.65 21.83 48.15
N ASP A 440 -6.19 22.84 48.79
CA ASP A 440 -7.60 23.07 49.07
C ASP A 440 -8.51 23.12 47.83
N LEU A 441 -9.73 22.64 48.05
CA LEU A 441 -10.86 22.64 47.13
C LEU A 441 -11.18 24.06 46.61
N PRO A 442 -11.50 24.24 45.32
CA PRO A 442 -12.31 25.36 44.88
C PRO A 442 -13.79 25.02 45.08
N GLU A 443 -14.44 25.80 45.94
CA GLU A 443 -15.88 25.77 46.24
C GLU A 443 -16.76 25.83 44.98
N CYS A 444 -17.77 24.96 44.96
CA CYS A 444 -18.90 25.00 44.05
C CYS A 444 -19.90 26.06 44.55
N ALA A 445 -20.20 27.08 43.74
CA ALA A 445 -21.31 27.98 44.00
C ALA A 445 -22.43 27.75 42.97
N GLY A 446 -23.56 27.27 43.47
CA GLY A 446 -24.84 27.26 42.78
C GLY A 446 -25.97 27.00 43.77
N ALA A 447 -26.65 28.05 44.21
CA ALA A 447 -28.11 28.16 44.27
C ALA A 447 -28.55 29.42 45.03
N ARG A 448 -29.56 30.07 44.45
CA ARG A 448 -30.29 31.25 44.94
C ARG A 448 -31.18 30.86 46.15
N GLU A 449 -31.44 31.81 47.05
CA GLU A 449 -32.78 32.34 47.40
C GLU A 449 -32.73 33.35 48.58
N GLY A 450 -33.49 34.45 48.46
CA GLY A 450 -34.01 35.28 49.57
C GLY A 450 -33.11 36.35 50.21
N GLY A 451 -33.33 37.64 49.91
CA GLY A 451 -32.77 38.79 50.66
C GLY A 451 -33.57 39.12 51.94
N PRO A 452 -33.57 40.38 52.46
CA PRO A 452 -32.63 41.49 52.30
C PRO A 452 -31.97 41.90 53.65
N ASP A 453 -30.91 42.70 53.66
CA ASP A 453 -30.88 44.06 54.25
C ASP A 453 -29.45 44.63 54.27
N ARG A 454 -29.42 45.94 54.32
CA ARG A 454 -28.33 46.92 54.11
C ARG A 454 -27.11 46.71 55.02
N THR A 455 -25.91 47.01 54.52
CA THR A 455 -25.08 48.11 55.08
C THR A 455 -23.85 48.41 54.23
N GLU A 456 -23.56 49.71 54.17
CA GLU A 456 -22.44 50.39 53.53
C GLU A 456 -21.14 50.29 54.35
N VAL A 457 -20.00 50.29 53.64
CA VAL A 457 -18.74 51.00 53.93
C VAL A 457 -17.97 50.65 55.23
N ALA A 458 -16.71 50.19 55.08
CA ALA A 458 -15.50 50.95 55.46
C ALA A 458 -14.23 50.10 55.40
N ALA A 459 -13.15 50.75 54.94
CA ALA A 459 -11.77 50.30 54.96
C ALA A 459 -11.04 50.68 56.26
N ALA A 460 -10.03 49.90 56.65
CA ALA A 460 -8.77 50.29 57.34
C ALA A 460 -8.08 49.00 57.81
N ALA A 461 -6.87 48.61 57.38
CA ALA A 461 -5.54 49.22 57.49
C ALA A 461 -4.71 48.67 58.69
N ALA A 462 -3.50 48.21 58.31
CA ALA A 462 -2.23 48.20 59.05
C ALA A 462 -1.94 47.13 60.13
N GLY A 463 -0.84 46.38 59.91
CA GLY A 463 0.38 46.65 60.69
C GLY A 463 1.19 45.45 61.23
N GLY A 464 2.38 45.24 60.64
CA GLY A 464 3.61 44.73 61.29
C GLY A 464 3.77 43.20 61.40
N GLY A 465 4.88 42.56 61.07
CA GLY A 465 6.26 42.99 60.81
C GLY A 465 7.24 42.05 61.53
N LEU A 466 8.48 41.93 61.01
CA LEU A 466 9.69 41.22 61.51
C LEU A 466 9.83 39.75 61.03
N GLY A 467 10.92 39.27 60.42
CA GLY A 467 12.25 39.82 60.09
C GLY A 467 13.10 38.75 59.34
N GLY A 468 14.08 39.17 58.52
CA GLY A 468 14.99 38.33 57.68
C GLY A 468 16.09 37.56 58.45
N PRO A 469 17.31 37.24 57.91
CA PRO A 469 17.99 37.90 56.77
C PRO A 469 19.01 37.07 55.87
N LEU A 470 19.42 37.67 54.72
CA LEU A 470 20.75 37.63 53.98
C LEU A 470 21.22 36.35 53.23
N ARG A 471 21.88 36.31 52.04
CA ARG A 471 22.80 37.12 51.17
C ARG A 471 22.65 36.66 49.68
N GLY A 472 23.05 37.34 48.59
CA GLY A 472 23.78 38.60 48.39
C GLY A 472 24.09 38.91 46.89
N GLU A 473 24.44 40.20 46.67
CA GLU A 473 25.37 40.80 45.65
C GLU A 473 24.89 40.96 44.18
N GLN A 474 25.07 42.07 43.45
CA GLN A 474 25.87 43.30 43.60
C GLN A 474 25.36 44.40 42.62
N LEU A 475 25.36 45.67 43.02
CA LEU A 475 25.25 46.87 42.16
C LEU A 475 26.50 47.73 42.42
N GLN A 476 27.07 48.32 41.36
CA GLN A 476 28.11 49.35 41.44
C GLN A 476 27.54 50.73 41.18
N GLU A 477 27.83 51.65 42.10
CA GLU A 477 27.60 53.09 42.04
C GLU A 477 28.77 53.84 41.40
N ALA A 478 28.49 55.03 40.85
CA ALA A 478 29.23 56.29 41.08
C ALA A 478 28.37 57.45 40.53
N ALA A 479 27.82 58.31 41.39
CA ALA A 479 28.35 59.61 41.84
C ALA A 479 28.21 60.74 40.77
N VAL A 480 27.24 61.66 40.89
CA VAL A 480 27.16 62.90 41.73
C VAL A 480 27.84 64.12 41.10
N GLY A 481 27.10 65.24 41.06
CA GLY A 481 27.53 66.60 40.73
C GLY A 481 26.35 67.43 40.20
N GLU A 482 25.40 67.83 41.05
CA GLU A 482 25.29 69.14 41.70
C GLU A 482 24.90 70.36 40.82
N SER A 483 23.70 70.87 41.12
CA SER A 483 23.33 72.28 41.37
C SER A 483 23.21 73.28 40.21
N GLY A 484 22.00 73.88 40.10
CA GLY A 484 21.91 75.34 39.96
C GLY A 484 20.98 75.94 38.90
N ARG A 485 19.76 76.31 39.34
CA ARG A 485 18.98 77.53 39.01
C ARG A 485 18.40 77.78 37.60
N SER A 486 17.06 77.73 37.59
CA SER A 486 16.07 78.64 37.00
C SER A 486 16.51 80.04 36.51
N VAL A 487 16.05 80.47 35.32
CA VAL A 487 15.13 81.61 35.05
C VAL A 487 14.72 81.63 33.56
N GLU A 488 13.43 81.88 33.35
CA GLU A 488 12.72 82.08 32.08
C GLU A 488 13.03 83.42 31.38
N LEU A 489 13.07 83.44 30.04
CA LEU A 489 12.19 84.24 29.15
C LEU A 489 12.68 84.20 27.69
N GLY A 490 11.77 83.98 26.73
CA GLY A 490 11.88 84.65 25.41
C GLY A 490 11.67 83.82 24.14
N SER A 491 10.39 83.62 23.78
CA SER A 491 9.84 83.67 22.40
C SER A 491 10.11 82.52 21.41
N VAL A 492 9.18 81.56 21.49
CA VAL A 492 8.50 80.79 20.44
C VAL A 492 8.71 81.24 18.99
N LYS A 493 9.35 80.37 18.18
CA LYS A 493 8.95 80.09 16.79
C LYS A 493 8.90 78.59 16.58
N ALA A 494 7.71 78.13 16.19
CA ALA A 494 7.35 76.73 16.05
C ALA A 494 8.13 76.01 14.94
N SER A 495 8.67 74.84 15.25
CA SER A 495 8.82 73.73 14.31
C SER A 495 8.64 72.42 15.07
N ALA A 496 7.61 71.68 14.70
CA ALA A 496 7.03 70.57 15.45
C ALA A 496 7.93 69.32 15.42
N LYS A 497 8.36 68.85 16.61
CA LYS A 497 8.73 67.45 16.83
C LYS A 497 7.43 66.67 17.07
N GLN A 498 7.09 65.83 16.10
CA GLN A 498 5.92 64.97 16.15
C GLN A 498 6.02 63.94 17.28
N ALA A 499 4.84 63.72 17.87
CA ALA A 499 4.50 62.84 18.96
C ALA A 499 5.14 61.44 18.92
N GLY A 500 5.48 60.96 20.12
CA GLY A 500 5.86 59.58 20.37
C GLY A 500 4.81 58.62 19.82
N THR A 501 5.27 57.75 18.93
CA THR A 501 4.51 56.69 18.32
C THR A 501 4.06 55.69 19.39
N LEU A 502 2.75 55.58 19.59
CA LEU A 502 2.15 54.37 20.17
C LEU A 502 2.57 53.19 19.30
N VAL A 503 3.43 52.32 19.82
CA VAL A 503 3.80 51.07 19.15
C VAL A 503 2.58 50.16 19.15
N PHE A 504 1.77 50.24 18.11
CA PHE A 504 0.81 49.20 17.74
C PHE A 504 1.61 47.92 17.48
N VAL A 505 1.67 47.01 18.47
CA VAL A 505 2.12 45.63 18.23
C VAL A 505 1.13 45.03 17.25
N ARG A 506 1.58 44.84 16.01
CA ARG A 506 0.80 44.21 14.95
C ARG A 506 0.28 42.87 15.47
N PRO A 507 -1.04 42.58 15.40
CA PRO A 507 -1.59 41.32 15.89
C PRO A 507 -0.82 40.15 15.28
N ALA A 508 -0.41 39.21 16.14
CA ALA A 508 0.30 38.03 15.69
C ALA A 508 -0.56 37.30 14.67
N ALA A 509 -0.10 37.24 13.42
CA ALA A 509 -0.82 36.52 12.38
C ALA A 509 -1.01 35.05 12.82
N LEU A 510 -2.24 34.55 12.67
CA LEU A 510 -2.49 33.12 12.83
C LEU A 510 -1.67 32.35 11.76
N PRO A 511 -1.15 31.16 12.08
CA PRO A 511 -0.43 30.36 11.11
C PRO A 511 -1.32 30.00 9.91
N VAL A 512 -0.73 30.06 8.71
CA VAL A 512 -1.42 29.69 7.48
C VAL A 512 -1.95 28.26 7.55
N GLY A 513 -3.23 28.09 7.23
CA GLY A 513 -3.97 26.82 7.24
C GLY A 513 -4.47 26.39 8.62
N LEU A 514 -4.41 27.25 9.64
CA LEU A 514 -4.92 27.01 11.00
C LEU A 514 -5.86 28.13 11.48
N GLU A 515 -6.22 29.06 10.60
CA GLU A 515 -6.97 30.27 10.94
C GLU A 515 -8.37 29.95 11.47
N SER A 516 -9.06 28.99 10.86
CA SER A 516 -10.37 28.48 11.29
C SER A 516 -10.33 27.82 12.68
N VAL A 517 -9.26 27.06 12.93
CA VAL A 517 -9.08 26.24 14.14
C VAL A 517 -8.68 27.07 15.35
N LEU A 518 -7.79 28.04 15.14
CA LEU A 518 -7.28 28.89 16.22
C LEU A 518 -8.09 30.18 16.41
N ALA A 519 -9.07 30.46 15.54
CA ALA A 519 -9.94 31.62 15.67
C ALA A 519 -10.62 31.73 17.05
N PRO A 520 -11.19 30.66 17.64
CA PRO A 520 -11.86 30.76 18.94
C PRO A 520 -10.89 31.07 20.10
N VAL A 521 -9.62 30.70 19.96
CA VAL A 521 -8.57 30.90 20.97
C VAL A 521 -7.56 31.97 20.55
N ARG A 522 -7.94 32.87 19.63
CA ARG A 522 -7.07 33.97 19.15
C ARG A 522 -6.48 34.80 20.29
N PRO A 523 -7.22 35.21 21.34
CA PRO A 523 -6.65 35.95 22.46
C PRO A 523 -5.57 35.18 23.23
N VAL A 524 -5.68 33.84 23.30
CA VAL A 524 -4.69 32.96 23.94
C VAL A 524 -3.46 32.80 23.05
N TRP A 525 -3.65 32.71 21.74
CA TRP A 525 -2.57 32.63 20.77
C TRP A 525 -1.71 33.90 20.73
N GLU A 526 -2.34 35.07 20.79
CA GLU A 526 -1.67 36.38 20.74
C GLU A 526 -0.74 36.62 21.94
N GLN A 527 -1.03 35.98 23.09
CA GLN A 527 -0.18 36.02 24.30
C GLN A 527 1.13 35.23 24.16
N ILE A 528 1.26 34.33 23.18
CA ILE A 528 2.51 33.58 22.95
C ILE A 528 3.51 34.49 22.23
N LEU A 529 4.42 35.14 22.94
CA LEU A 529 5.35 36.10 22.33
C LEU A 529 6.52 35.44 21.55
N ARG A 530 6.92 34.22 21.94
CA ARG A 530 8.10 33.55 21.39
C ARG A 530 7.79 32.83 20.06
N PRO A 531 8.49 33.13 18.94
CA PRO A 531 8.26 32.48 17.65
C PRO A 531 8.45 30.95 17.65
N GLY A 532 9.44 30.45 18.41
CA GLY A 532 9.67 29.00 18.55
C GLY A 532 8.50 28.28 19.23
N ALA A 533 7.92 28.88 20.27
CA ALA A 533 6.74 28.34 20.96
C ALA A 533 5.51 28.34 20.05
N ARG A 534 5.31 29.40 19.25
CA ARG A 534 4.24 29.44 18.22
C ARG A 534 4.40 28.31 17.20
N ARG A 535 5.61 28.05 16.69
CA ARG A 535 5.86 26.95 15.75
C ARG A 535 5.55 25.58 16.38
N HIS A 536 5.96 25.38 17.63
CA HIS A 536 5.72 24.13 18.36
C HIS A 536 4.22 23.87 18.58
N VAL A 537 3.48 24.87 19.06
CA VAL A 537 2.02 24.75 19.22
C VAL A 537 1.33 24.56 17.87
N ALA A 538 1.71 25.29 16.82
CA ALA A 538 1.15 25.10 15.48
C ALA A 538 1.43 23.70 14.91
N ALA A 539 2.58 23.10 15.22
CA ALA A 539 2.86 21.71 14.86
C ALA A 539 1.94 20.74 15.62
N ALA A 540 1.76 20.93 16.92
CA ALA A 540 0.85 20.12 17.73
C ALA A 540 -0.62 20.22 17.27
N VAL A 541 -1.10 21.42 16.92
CA VAL A 541 -2.44 21.63 16.35
C VAL A 541 -2.59 20.88 15.02
N ARG A 542 -1.57 20.90 14.15
CA ARG A 542 -1.59 20.15 12.88
C ARG A 542 -1.62 18.64 13.09
N VAL A 543 -0.88 18.14 14.08
CA VAL A 543 -0.93 16.71 14.47
C VAL A 543 -2.33 16.34 14.93
N GLN A 544 -2.95 17.13 15.81
CA GLN A 544 -4.32 16.87 16.28
C GLN A 544 -5.38 17.00 15.19
N LEU A 545 -5.22 17.93 14.24
CA LEU A 545 -6.05 17.95 13.04
C LEU A 545 -5.89 16.68 12.21
N GLY A 546 -4.67 16.15 12.07
CA GLY A 546 -4.44 14.86 11.41
C GLY A 546 -5.21 13.73 12.09
N VAL A 547 -5.16 13.66 13.42
CA VAL A 547 -5.89 12.69 14.23
C VAL A 547 -7.40 12.84 14.04
N LEU A 548 -7.94 14.06 14.20
CA LEU A 548 -9.38 14.32 14.04
C LEU A 548 -9.88 14.07 12.62
N ARG A 549 -9.08 14.37 11.60
CA ARG A 549 -9.41 14.06 10.20
C ARG A 549 -9.55 12.56 9.95
N GLY A 550 -8.82 11.73 10.70
CA GLY A 550 -8.98 10.28 10.68
C GLY A 550 -10.23 9.77 11.40
N ILE A 551 -10.82 10.59 12.28
CA ILE A 551 -11.93 10.21 13.16
C ILE A 551 -13.28 10.76 12.64
N VAL A 552 -13.40 12.08 12.43
CA VAL A 552 -14.64 12.76 11.96
C VAL A 552 -14.59 13.15 10.47
N GLY A 553 -13.45 12.97 9.82
CA GLY A 553 -13.27 13.30 8.41
C GLY A 553 -12.83 14.76 8.15
N LEU A 554 -12.46 15.03 6.90
CA LEU A 554 -11.79 16.28 6.51
C LEU A 554 -12.65 17.54 6.65
N ALA A 555 -13.97 17.42 6.47
CA ALA A 555 -14.88 18.57 6.48
C ALA A 555 -15.15 19.06 7.91
N GLU A 556 -15.24 18.12 8.86
CA GLU A 556 -15.65 18.40 10.23
C GLU A 556 -14.46 18.56 11.17
N ALA A 557 -13.27 18.03 10.85
CA ALA A 557 -12.14 18.04 11.77
C ALA A 557 -11.63 19.43 12.20
N GLU A 558 -11.66 20.41 11.30
CA GLU A 558 -11.30 21.80 11.66
C GLU A 558 -12.35 22.42 12.58
N GLN A 559 -13.63 22.19 12.26
CA GLN A 559 -14.75 22.65 13.08
C GLN A 559 -14.75 21.97 14.45
N VAL A 560 -14.61 20.65 14.53
CA VAL A 560 -14.58 19.87 15.77
C VAL A 560 -13.39 20.26 16.64
N LEU A 561 -12.22 20.55 16.05
CA LEU A 561 -11.07 21.03 16.83
C LEU A 561 -11.28 22.47 17.32
N ALA A 562 -11.87 23.34 16.50
CA ALA A 562 -12.24 24.69 16.88
C ALA A 562 -13.25 24.67 18.04
N GLU A 563 -14.34 23.92 17.90
CA GLU A 563 -15.38 23.72 18.92
C GLU A 563 -14.81 23.09 20.20
N ARG A 564 -13.85 22.16 20.09
CA ARG A 564 -13.12 21.63 21.25
C ARG A 564 -12.37 22.73 21.99
N LEU A 565 -11.60 23.54 21.26
CA LEU A 565 -10.79 24.61 21.85
C LEU A 565 -11.67 25.70 22.47
N GLU A 566 -12.75 26.07 21.79
CA GLU A 566 -13.76 27.02 22.25
C GLU A 566 -14.46 26.53 23.52
N ARG A 567 -15.04 25.32 23.48
CA ARG A 567 -15.71 24.70 24.63
C ARG A 567 -14.80 24.63 25.86
N ARG A 568 -13.52 24.32 25.68
CA ARG A 568 -12.56 24.22 26.79
C ARG A 568 -12.10 25.58 27.30
N LEU A 569 -12.13 26.61 26.46
CA LEU A 569 -11.93 27.99 26.89
C LEU A 569 -13.14 28.49 27.70
N ASP A 570 -14.36 28.21 27.24
CA ASP A 570 -15.61 28.56 27.95
C ASP A 570 -15.70 27.90 29.33
N GLN A 571 -15.25 26.64 29.43
CA GLN A 571 -15.15 25.92 30.70
C GLN A 571 -14.21 26.56 31.72
N GLN A 572 -13.39 27.55 31.34
CA GLN A 572 -12.60 28.34 32.29
C GLN A 572 -13.39 29.45 32.98
N MET A 573 -14.67 29.65 32.63
CA MET A 573 -15.58 30.59 33.29
C MET A 573 -14.99 32.01 33.39
N GLY A 574 -14.31 32.47 32.33
CA GLY A 574 -13.72 33.80 32.25
C GLY A 574 -12.40 34.01 33.02
N ARG A 575 -11.80 32.97 33.62
CA ARG A 575 -10.48 33.07 34.25
C ARG A 575 -9.38 33.21 33.17
N PRO A 576 -8.42 34.16 33.31
CA PRO A 576 -7.38 34.36 32.31
C PRO A 576 -6.42 33.17 32.23
N VAL A 577 -6.01 32.81 31.01
CA VAL A 577 -4.99 31.78 30.75
C VAL A 577 -3.62 32.35 31.12
N THR A 578 -3.00 31.83 32.19
CA THR A 578 -1.69 32.29 32.67
C THR A 578 -0.50 31.69 31.91
N ASP A 579 -0.63 30.43 31.45
CA ASP A 579 0.34 29.77 30.56
C ASP A 579 -0.35 29.33 29.25
N PRO A 580 -0.30 30.15 28.20
CA PRO A 580 -0.94 29.84 26.91
C PRO A 580 -0.42 28.59 26.22
N VAL A 581 0.88 28.27 26.37
CA VAL A 581 1.50 27.11 25.70
C VAL A 581 1.13 25.83 26.42
N GLY A 582 1.30 25.80 27.75
CA GLY A 582 0.90 24.66 28.57
C GLY A 582 -0.60 24.40 28.52
N TRP A 583 -1.41 25.46 28.47
CA TRP A 583 -2.85 25.32 28.29
C TRP A 583 -3.22 24.68 26.96
N LEU A 584 -2.69 25.16 25.83
CA LEU A 584 -3.00 24.60 24.51
C LEU A 584 -2.55 23.13 24.41
N LEU A 585 -1.34 22.79 24.85
CA LEU A 585 -0.81 21.42 24.74
C LEU A 585 -1.45 20.44 25.74
N GLY A 586 -1.59 20.84 27.00
CA GLY A 586 -2.05 19.95 28.07
C GLY A 586 -3.56 19.90 28.25
N ARG A 587 -4.28 20.98 27.90
CA ARG A 587 -5.73 21.08 28.11
C ARG A 587 -6.50 21.31 26.81
N GLY A 588 -6.07 22.19 25.93
CA GLY A 588 -6.79 22.53 24.70
C GLY A 588 -6.81 21.38 23.68
N LEU A 589 -5.66 20.76 23.44
CA LEU A 589 -5.47 19.77 22.37
C LEU A 589 -5.66 18.31 22.83
N ALA A 590 -5.30 17.98 24.07
CA ALA A 590 -5.30 16.62 24.58
C ALA A 590 -6.71 15.99 24.58
N GLN A 591 -6.90 14.83 23.95
CA GLN A 591 -8.12 14.04 24.11
C GLN A 591 -7.99 13.15 25.34
N ARG A 592 -8.80 13.40 26.39
CA ARG A 592 -8.71 12.64 27.64
C ARG A 592 -9.39 11.27 27.47
N ALA A 593 -8.60 10.21 27.46
CA ALA A 593 -9.03 8.84 27.17
C ALA A 593 -9.51 8.08 28.42
N TRP A 594 -10.62 8.51 29.02
CA TRP A 594 -11.30 7.74 30.08
C TRP A 594 -12.43 6.85 29.55
N CYS A 595 -12.65 6.88 28.23
CA CYS A 595 -13.67 6.11 27.52
C CYS A 595 -13.03 5.21 26.45
N TRP A 596 -13.59 4.03 26.26
CA TRP A 596 -13.19 3.07 25.25
C TRP A 596 -13.59 3.46 23.81
N SER A 597 -14.40 4.49 23.62
CA SER A 597 -14.75 5.01 22.29
C SER A 597 -13.75 6.06 21.83
N GLN A 598 -13.12 5.80 20.68
CA GLN A 598 -12.23 6.75 20.00
C GLN A 598 -12.97 8.00 19.51
N LEU A 599 -14.31 7.97 19.44
CA LEU A 599 -15.17 9.09 19.06
C LEU A 599 -15.61 9.96 20.27
N CYS A 600 -15.33 9.53 21.52
CA CYS A 600 -15.63 10.33 22.72
C CYS A 600 -14.53 11.38 22.95
N ASP A 601 -14.93 12.64 23.04
CA ASP A 601 -14.12 13.74 23.55
C ASP A 601 -14.82 14.33 24.78
N GLU A 602 -14.33 13.95 25.96
CA GLU A 602 -14.84 14.41 27.26
C GLU A 602 -16.36 14.23 27.44
N GLY A 603 -16.88 13.08 27.04
CA GLY A 603 -18.30 12.74 27.21
C GLY A 603 -19.19 13.10 26.02
N ARG A 604 -18.68 13.85 25.03
CA ARG A 604 -19.39 14.15 23.78
C ARG A 604 -18.82 13.38 22.60
N ARG A 605 -19.68 13.01 21.66
CA ARG A 605 -19.30 12.45 20.38
C ARG A 605 -18.79 13.55 19.46
N MET A 606 -17.63 13.32 18.86
CA MET A 606 -17.02 14.28 17.94
C MET A 606 -17.74 14.34 16.58
N ASP A 607 -18.41 13.27 16.16
CA ASP A 607 -19.12 13.17 14.88
C ASP A 607 -20.56 13.71 14.93
N SER A 608 -21.22 13.66 16.08
CA SER A 608 -22.62 14.09 16.21
C SER A 608 -22.82 15.24 17.19
N GLY A 609 -21.81 15.64 17.96
CA GLY A 609 -21.92 16.64 19.03
C GLY A 609 -22.78 16.22 20.24
N ALA A 610 -23.47 15.07 20.15
CA ALA A 610 -24.33 14.51 21.18
C ALA A 610 -23.53 13.82 22.30
N ASP A 611 -24.21 13.43 23.38
CA ASP A 611 -23.58 12.67 24.46
C ASP A 611 -23.09 11.29 23.95
N CYS A 612 -21.92 10.86 24.43
CA CYS A 612 -21.32 9.61 24.00
C CYS A 612 -21.95 8.39 24.70
N PRO A 613 -22.52 7.41 23.95
CA PRO A 613 -23.15 6.22 24.53
C PRO A 613 -22.19 5.40 25.40
N SER A 614 -20.93 5.25 24.99
CA SER A 614 -19.92 4.54 25.78
C SER A 614 -19.58 5.26 27.09
N CYS A 615 -19.51 6.59 27.04
CA CYS A 615 -19.34 7.44 28.21
C CYS A 615 -20.59 7.33 29.12
N GLN A 616 -21.81 7.22 28.57
CA GLN A 616 -23.05 6.97 29.32
C GLN A 616 -23.10 5.57 29.95
N VAL A 617 -22.62 4.53 29.28
CA VAL A 617 -22.50 3.17 29.87
C VAL A 617 -21.53 3.18 31.03
N LEU A 618 -20.34 3.77 30.88
CA LEU A 618 -19.37 3.94 31.98
C LEU A 618 -19.95 4.71 33.17
N ILE A 619 -20.68 5.79 32.89
CA ILE A 619 -21.37 6.57 33.92
C ILE A 619 -22.47 5.71 34.56
N GLY A 620 -23.20 4.92 33.76
CA GLY A 620 -24.22 3.97 34.19
C GLY A 620 -23.66 2.89 35.11
N ASP A 621 -22.54 2.27 34.74
CA ASP A 621 -21.86 1.25 35.53
C ASP A 621 -21.34 1.83 36.85
N ARG A 622 -20.76 3.03 36.82
CA ARG A 622 -20.32 3.75 38.04
C ARG A 622 -21.49 4.15 38.93
N ARG A 623 -22.59 4.63 38.36
CA ARG A 623 -23.82 4.94 39.10
C ARG A 623 -24.44 3.68 39.67
N GLY A 624 -24.46 2.58 38.92
CA GLY A 624 -24.94 1.27 39.34
C GLY A 624 -24.11 0.69 40.48
N LEU A 625 -22.78 0.78 40.40
CA LEU A 625 -21.86 0.41 41.48
C LEU A 625 -22.14 1.24 42.73
N ARG A 626 -22.23 2.57 42.61
CA ARG A 626 -22.55 3.47 43.73
C ARG A 626 -23.91 3.17 44.34
N ALA A 627 -24.94 3.00 43.52
CA ALA A 627 -26.30 2.70 43.97
C ALA A 627 -26.38 1.34 44.67
N ARG A 628 -25.69 0.32 44.13
CA ARG A 628 -25.60 -1.00 44.75
C ARG A 628 -24.91 -0.94 46.11
N ILE A 629 -23.73 -0.32 46.19
CA ILE A 629 -22.98 -0.17 47.45
C ILE A 629 -23.79 0.65 48.45
N ALA A 630 -24.43 1.75 48.03
CA ALA A 630 -25.29 2.54 48.90
C ALA A 630 -26.50 1.76 49.41
N ALA A 631 -27.15 0.96 48.56
CA ALA A 631 -28.29 0.13 48.94
C ALA A 631 -27.88 -1.05 49.85
N GLU A 632 -26.73 -1.65 49.63
CA GLU A 632 -26.14 -2.66 50.53
C GLU A 632 -25.81 -2.05 51.88
N THR A 633 -25.11 -0.90 51.89
CA THR A 633 -24.74 -0.19 53.12
C THR A 633 -25.97 0.25 53.92
N ALA A 634 -27.01 0.78 53.25
CA ALA A 634 -28.26 1.18 53.89
C ALA A 634 -29.07 -0.01 54.44
N ARG A 635 -29.02 -1.17 53.77
CA ARG A 635 -29.65 -2.41 54.28
C ARG A 635 -28.92 -2.99 55.48
N GLU A 636 -27.60 -2.81 55.58
CA GLU A 636 -26.80 -3.32 56.69
C GLU A 636 -26.82 -2.38 57.89
N LEU A 637 -26.86 -1.06 57.66
CA LEU A 637 -26.85 -0.02 58.69
C LEU A 637 -28.23 0.63 58.85
N VAL A 638 -29.27 -0.20 59.01
CA VAL A 638 -30.64 0.28 59.19
C VAL A 638 -30.75 1.14 60.45
N GLY A 639 -31.27 2.36 60.32
CA GLY A 639 -31.45 3.30 61.43
C GLY A 639 -30.22 4.17 61.75
N ALA A 640 -29.13 4.04 61.00
CA ALA A 640 -27.95 4.90 61.16
C ALA A 640 -28.21 6.34 60.69
N ALA A 641 -27.51 7.30 61.30
CA ALA A 641 -27.53 8.69 60.88
C ALA A 641 -26.97 8.86 59.46
N SER A 642 -27.52 9.81 58.69
CA SER A 642 -27.17 10.03 57.28
C SER A 642 -25.67 10.25 57.04
N ALA A 643 -24.99 10.98 57.94
CA ALA A 643 -23.55 11.21 57.84
C ALA A 643 -22.72 9.91 57.97
N VAL A 644 -23.17 8.98 58.82
CA VAL A 644 -22.51 7.68 59.04
C VAL A 644 -22.70 6.77 57.82
N LEU A 645 -23.92 6.75 57.26
CA LEU A 645 -24.22 6.01 56.03
C LEU A 645 -23.39 6.51 54.84
N GLN A 646 -23.23 7.83 54.70
CA GLN A 646 -22.45 8.43 53.63
C GLN A 646 -20.95 8.08 53.75
N ALA A 647 -20.38 8.22 54.94
CA ALA A 647 -18.96 7.89 55.17
C ALA A 647 -18.64 6.41 54.90
N GLU A 648 -19.52 5.49 55.33
CA GLU A 648 -19.31 4.05 55.09
C GLU A 648 -19.49 3.69 53.60
N THR A 649 -20.46 4.31 52.92
CA THR A 649 -20.66 4.12 51.47
C THR A 649 -19.43 4.55 50.67
N GLU A 650 -18.82 5.70 51.02
CA GLU A 650 -17.62 6.21 50.36
C GLU A 650 -16.41 5.31 50.60
N LYS A 651 -16.23 4.84 51.84
CA LYS A 651 -15.18 3.89 52.21
C LYS A 651 -15.26 2.59 51.40
N ARG A 652 -16.47 2.01 51.28
CA ARG A 652 -16.69 0.77 50.51
C ARG A 652 -16.50 0.99 49.01
N LEU A 653 -16.90 2.13 48.47
CA LEU A 653 -16.64 2.49 47.07
C LEU A 653 -15.13 2.57 46.77
N ASN A 654 -14.36 3.19 47.66
CA ASN A 654 -12.90 3.28 47.52
C ASN A 654 -12.24 1.88 47.53
N ALA A 655 -12.65 1.01 48.46
CA ALA A 655 -12.17 -0.37 48.52
C ALA A 655 -12.47 -1.15 47.22
N ALA A 656 -13.68 -1.03 46.68
CA ALA A 656 -14.08 -1.71 45.44
C ALA A 656 -13.23 -1.26 44.23
N VAL A 657 -13.02 0.05 44.07
CA VAL A 657 -12.19 0.60 42.97
C VAL A 657 -10.73 0.16 43.09
N THR A 658 -10.19 0.14 44.31
CA THR A 658 -8.81 -0.28 44.58
C THR A 658 -8.61 -1.77 44.24
N SER A 659 -9.57 -2.63 44.61
CA SER A 659 -9.54 -4.05 44.25
C SER A 659 -9.58 -4.29 42.75
N GLU A 660 -10.42 -3.54 42.01
CA GLU A 660 -10.51 -3.68 40.56
C GLU A 660 -9.20 -3.26 39.86
N ALA A 661 -8.58 -2.17 40.33
CA ALA A 661 -7.29 -1.71 39.83
C ALA A 661 -6.18 -2.75 40.03
N ALA A 662 -6.13 -3.39 41.21
CA ALA A 662 -5.18 -4.47 41.50
C ALA A 662 -5.37 -5.68 40.56
N ALA A 663 -6.61 -6.12 40.35
CA ALA A 663 -6.92 -7.23 39.45
C ALA A 663 -6.55 -6.92 37.97
N GLN A 664 -6.69 -5.67 37.54
CA GLN A 664 -6.23 -5.24 36.21
C GLN A 664 -4.70 -5.25 36.09
N ALA A 665 -3.97 -4.87 37.14
CA ALA A 665 -2.51 -4.91 37.15
C ALA A 665 -1.96 -6.34 37.00
N VAL A 666 -2.52 -7.30 37.74
CA VAL A 666 -2.13 -8.72 37.67
C VAL A 666 -2.35 -9.28 36.26
N ARG A 667 -3.50 -9.00 35.63
CA ARG A 667 -3.80 -9.45 34.27
C ARG A 667 -2.80 -8.93 33.23
N ARG A 668 -2.34 -7.68 33.39
CA ARG A 668 -1.33 -7.08 32.49
C ARG A 668 0.02 -7.78 32.63
N GLU A 669 0.44 -8.12 33.85
CA GLU A 669 1.72 -8.80 34.06
C GLU A 669 1.70 -10.23 33.51
N GLN A 670 0.61 -10.98 33.71
CA GLN A 670 0.44 -12.32 33.14
C GLN A 670 0.53 -12.31 31.61
N ALA A 671 -0.15 -11.36 30.96
CA ALA A 671 -0.09 -11.21 29.51
C ALA A 671 1.35 -10.91 29.00
N ARG A 672 2.14 -10.16 29.78
CA ARG A 672 3.55 -9.86 29.46
C ARG A 672 4.42 -11.11 29.53
N VAL A 673 4.26 -11.94 30.56
CA VAL A 673 4.99 -13.20 30.73
C VAL A 673 4.67 -14.18 29.59
N GLU A 674 3.39 -14.34 29.25
CA GLU A 674 2.96 -15.21 28.16
C GLU A 674 3.52 -14.76 26.79
N GLN A 675 3.54 -13.45 26.55
CA GLN A 675 4.13 -12.89 25.33
C GLN A 675 5.63 -13.21 25.22
N GLN A 676 6.37 -13.13 26.33
CA GLN A 676 7.80 -13.45 26.37
C GLN A 676 8.06 -14.94 26.13
N ALA A 677 7.26 -15.83 26.71
CA ALA A 677 7.39 -17.28 26.49
C ALA A 677 7.18 -17.64 25.02
N ARG A 678 6.14 -17.08 24.38
CA ARG A 678 5.86 -17.29 22.95
C ARG A 678 7.00 -16.76 22.05
N ALA A 679 7.59 -15.63 22.41
CA ALA A 679 8.72 -15.07 21.66
C ALA A 679 9.93 -16.00 21.65
N LYS A 680 10.27 -16.61 22.80
CA LYS A 680 11.39 -17.56 22.93
C LYS A 680 11.21 -18.80 22.06
N VAL A 681 10.01 -19.38 22.00
CA VAL A 681 9.72 -20.55 21.15
C VAL A 681 9.91 -20.23 19.66
N VAL A 682 9.45 -19.06 19.22
CA VAL A 682 9.63 -18.60 17.83
C VAL A 682 11.11 -18.39 17.50
N GLU A 683 11.89 -17.83 18.43
CA GLU A 683 13.33 -17.63 18.26
C GLU A 683 14.09 -18.96 18.16
N GLN A 684 13.79 -19.93 19.02
CA GLN A 684 14.39 -21.27 18.95
C GLN A 684 14.10 -21.96 17.62
N ARG A 685 12.86 -21.88 17.12
CA ARG A 685 12.52 -22.47 15.82
C ARG A 685 13.25 -21.79 14.67
N ARG A 686 13.45 -20.47 14.73
CA ARG A 686 14.26 -19.73 13.75
C ARG A 686 15.71 -20.20 13.76
N ALA A 687 16.30 -20.42 14.93
CA ALA A 687 17.67 -20.93 15.06
C ALA A 687 17.82 -22.35 14.48
N GLN A 688 16.87 -23.25 14.76
CA GLN A 688 16.86 -24.60 14.19
C GLN A 688 16.79 -24.58 12.65
N ASN A 689 15.89 -23.77 12.10
CA ASN A 689 15.74 -23.63 10.65
C ASN A 689 17.01 -23.02 10.01
N ALA A 690 17.66 -22.07 10.67
CA ALA A 690 18.91 -21.48 10.20
C ALA A 690 20.06 -22.50 10.18
N ALA A 691 20.14 -23.37 11.19
CA ALA A 691 21.14 -24.43 11.25
C ALA A 691 20.92 -25.48 10.15
N ALA A 692 19.68 -25.92 9.93
CA ALA A 692 19.33 -26.85 8.85
C ALA A 692 19.61 -26.25 7.47
N GLU A 693 19.32 -24.96 7.27
CA GLU A 693 19.62 -24.25 6.04
C GLU A 693 21.13 -24.15 5.77
N GLN A 694 21.94 -23.91 6.80
CA GLN A 694 23.40 -23.91 6.69
C GLN A 694 23.94 -25.30 6.34
N GLU A 695 23.45 -26.34 7.00
CA GLU A 695 23.83 -27.73 6.69
C GLU A 695 23.51 -28.06 5.24
N ARG A 696 22.32 -27.67 4.77
CA ARG A 696 21.91 -27.85 3.37
C ARG A 696 22.87 -27.12 2.44
N LEU A 697 23.06 -25.81 2.63
CA LEU A 697 23.93 -25.00 1.77
C LEU A 697 25.35 -25.58 1.67
N ALA A 698 25.90 -26.13 2.76
CA ALA A 698 27.22 -26.74 2.80
C ALA A 698 27.32 -28.09 2.07
N ARG A 699 26.20 -28.71 1.64
CA ARG A 699 26.24 -29.97 0.91
C ARG A 699 26.90 -29.79 -0.46
N PRO A 700 27.90 -30.64 -0.80
CA PRO A 700 28.51 -30.60 -2.12
C PRO A 700 27.53 -31.07 -3.20
N CYS A 701 27.83 -30.74 -4.45
CA CYS A 701 27.03 -31.19 -5.58
C CYS A 701 27.13 -32.71 -5.73
N GLU A 702 25.99 -33.40 -5.78
CA GLU A 702 25.91 -34.86 -5.98
C GLU A 702 26.58 -35.34 -7.28
N ASP A 703 26.61 -34.50 -8.31
CA ASP A 703 27.08 -34.88 -9.65
C ASP A 703 28.57 -34.53 -9.88
N CYS A 704 29.02 -33.36 -9.44
CA CYS A 704 30.37 -32.87 -9.73
C CYS A 704 31.23 -32.63 -8.47
N GLY A 705 30.68 -32.79 -7.26
CA GLY A 705 31.41 -32.66 -6.00
C GLY A 705 31.78 -31.24 -5.59
N ILE A 706 31.37 -30.20 -6.35
CA ILE A 706 31.63 -28.79 -5.98
C ILE A 706 31.04 -28.51 -4.58
N PRO A 707 31.82 -27.96 -3.63
CA PRO A 707 31.35 -27.65 -2.29
C PRO A 707 30.30 -26.53 -2.30
N ASP A 708 29.56 -26.39 -1.20
CA ASP A 708 28.58 -25.32 -0.98
C ASP A 708 27.51 -25.19 -2.09
N ALA A 709 27.15 -26.32 -2.71
CA ALA A 709 26.24 -26.39 -3.84
C ALA A 709 24.80 -26.72 -3.43
N ALA A 710 24.51 -26.67 -2.13
CA ALA A 710 23.24 -27.04 -1.53
C ALA A 710 22.76 -28.50 -1.79
N GLY A 711 23.60 -29.33 -2.42
CA GLY A 711 23.25 -30.66 -2.92
C GLY A 711 23.39 -30.77 -4.45
N ARG A 712 23.14 -29.71 -5.23
CA ARG A 712 23.40 -29.68 -6.69
C ARG A 712 23.74 -28.29 -7.21
N CYS A 713 24.85 -28.19 -7.93
CA CYS A 713 25.27 -26.92 -8.52
C CYS A 713 24.36 -26.52 -9.70
N LEU A 714 24.41 -25.24 -10.05
CA LEU A 714 23.63 -24.67 -11.17
C LEU A 714 23.85 -25.44 -12.48
N LEU A 715 25.10 -25.74 -12.83
CA LEU A 715 25.46 -26.39 -14.10
C LEU A 715 24.96 -27.84 -14.20
N CYS A 716 25.12 -28.62 -13.13
CA CYS A 716 24.61 -30.00 -13.08
C CYS A 716 23.09 -30.03 -13.10
N THR A 717 22.45 -29.04 -12.47
CA THR A 717 21.00 -28.92 -12.50
C THR A 717 20.48 -28.53 -13.89
N GLU A 718 21.14 -27.60 -14.60
CA GLU A 718 20.79 -27.29 -15.99
C GLU A 718 21.05 -28.48 -16.93
N ARG A 719 22.15 -29.22 -16.76
CA ARG A 719 22.44 -30.42 -17.56
C ARG A 719 21.34 -31.48 -17.42
N ARG A 720 20.93 -31.79 -16.18
CA ARG A 720 19.82 -32.71 -15.92
C ARG A 720 18.50 -32.17 -16.47
N ALA A 721 18.27 -30.86 -16.42
CA ALA A 721 17.08 -30.25 -17.02
C ALA A 721 17.05 -30.45 -18.54
N VAL A 722 18.18 -30.24 -19.24
CA VAL A 722 18.31 -30.51 -20.68
C VAL A 722 18.07 -31.99 -20.99
N GLU A 723 18.65 -32.92 -20.23
CA GLU A 723 18.45 -34.37 -20.42
C GLU A 723 16.98 -34.77 -20.24
N ARG A 724 16.31 -34.23 -19.23
CA ARG A 724 14.87 -34.45 -18.98
C ARG A 724 14.02 -33.90 -20.13
N LEU A 725 14.29 -32.67 -20.56
CA LEU A 725 13.58 -32.05 -21.68
C LEU A 725 13.82 -32.82 -23.00
N LEU A 726 15.02 -33.37 -23.20
CA LEU A 726 15.31 -34.22 -24.36
C LEU A 726 14.46 -35.49 -24.34
N ALA A 727 14.36 -36.15 -23.18
CA ALA A 727 13.50 -37.31 -23.01
C ALA A 727 12.02 -36.96 -23.27
N GLU A 728 11.53 -35.85 -22.71
CA GLU A 728 10.16 -35.36 -22.96
C GLU A 728 9.90 -35.07 -24.44
N SER A 729 10.85 -34.40 -25.11
CA SER A 729 10.77 -34.11 -26.53
C SER A 729 10.65 -35.39 -27.36
N VAL A 730 11.44 -36.41 -27.02
CA VAL A 730 11.39 -37.73 -27.68
C VAL A 730 10.04 -38.39 -27.44
N ASP A 731 9.54 -38.36 -26.21
CA ASP A 731 8.23 -38.95 -25.87
C ASP A 731 7.08 -38.30 -26.63
N LEU A 732 7.08 -36.97 -26.77
CA LEU A 732 6.12 -36.24 -27.60
C LEU A 732 6.16 -36.68 -29.07
N ALA A 733 7.37 -36.88 -29.62
CA ALA A 733 7.53 -37.37 -31.00
C ALA A 733 7.06 -38.82 -31.18
N VAL A 734 7.37 -39.70 -30.24
CA VAL A 734 6.95 -41.10 -30.26
C VAL A 734 5.44 -41.20 -30.12
N MET A 735 4.83 -40.48 -29.16
CA MET A 735 3.39 -40.39 -29.01
C MET A 735 2.71 -39.91 -30.29
N ALA A 736 3.32 -38.99 -31.04
CA ALA A 736 2.75 -38.49 -32.28
C ALA A 736 2.83 -39.46 -33.46
N ARG A 737 3.84 -40.35 -33.52
CA ARG A 737 4.21 -41.10 -34.74
C ARG A 737 4.15 -42.63 -34.63
N ALA A 738 4.36 -43.17 -33.44
CA ALA A 738 4.45 -44.62 -33.25
C ALA A 738 3.06 -45.26 -33.05
N ASP A 739 2.96 -46.52 -33.45
CA ASP A 739 1.90 -47.41 -32.96
C ASP A 739 2.23 -47.80 -31.52
N LEU A 740 1.47 -47.27 -30.57
CA LEU A 740 1.68 -47.50 -29.14
C LEU A 740 1.19 -48.87 -28.66
N THR A 741 0.61 -49.68 -29.54
CA THR A 741 0.19 -51.06 -29.23
C THR A 741 1.29 -52.09 -29.50
N ASP A 742 2.30 -51.75 -30.29
CA ASP A 742 3.47 -52.59 -30.57
C ASP A 742 4.72 -52.07 -29.83
N PRO A 743 5.19 -52.77 -28.79
CA PRO A 743 6.42 -52.42 -28.08
C PRO A 743 7.66 -52.32 -28.98
N SER A 744 7.73 -53.11 -30.06
CA SER A 744 8.88 -53.09 -30.98
C SER A 744 8.88 -51.79 -31.81
N ALA A 745 7.72 -51.39 -32.34
CA ALA A 745 7.55 -50.11 -33.02
C ALA A 745 7.85 -48.92 -32.07
N VAL A 746 7.44 -48.99 -30.80
CA VAL A 746 7.77 -47.96 -29.80
C VAL A 746 9.27 -47.87 -29.53
N ALA A 747 9.96 -49.00 -29.41
CA ALA A 747 11.41 -49.03 -29.19
C ALA A 747 12.17 -48.45 -30.40
N GLU A 748 11.81 -48.86 -31.62
CA GLU A 748 12.41 -48.35 -32.84
C GLU A 748 12.17 -46.84 -33.00
N ALA A 749 10.92 -46.40 -32.80
CA ALA A 749 10.57 -44.99 -32.87
C ALA A 749 11.29 -44.16 -31.80
N THR A 750 11.45 -44.69 -30.58
CA THR A 750 12.19 -44.03 -29.50
C THR A 750 13.66 -43.87 -29.87
N ALA A 751 14.31 -44.92 -30.37
CA ALA A 751 15.71 -44.87 -30.79
C ALA A 751 15.92 -43.85 -31.92
N ARG A 752 15.08 -43.90 -32.96
CA ARG A 752 15.12 -42.98 -34.10
C ARG A 752 14.87 -41.54 -33.67
N CYS A 753 13.82 -41.27 -32.91
CA CYS A 753 13.51 -39.93 -32.42
C CYS A 753 14.62 -39.39 -31.50
N THR A 754 15.27 -40.25 -30.70
CA THR A 754 16.41 -39.86 -29.86
C THR A 754 17.59 -39.43 -30.72
N ALA A 755 17.96 -40.22 -31.73
CA ALA A 755 19.04 -39.89 -32.65
C ALA A 755 18.77 -38.58 -33.41
N ASP A 756 17.57 -38.43 -33.98
CA ASP A 756 17.18 -37.24 -34.72
C ASP A 756 17.19 -35.98 -33.83
N THR A 757 16.69 -36.09 -32.59
CA THR A 757 16.64 -34.96 -31.65
C THR A 757 18.03 -34.54 -31.20
N ARG A 758 18.91 -35.51 -30.91
CA ARG A 758 20.31 -35.23 -30.54
C ARG A 758 21.07 -34.61 -31.69
N LEU A 759 20.90 -35.13 -32.91
CA LEU A 759 21.54 -34.57 -34.10
C LEU A 759 21.11 -33.11 -34.35
N LEU A 760 19.82 -32.80 -34.21
CA LEU A 760 19.32 -31.42 -34.35
C LEU A 760 19.90 -30.49 -33.29
N LEU A 761 20.02 -30.97 -32.04
CA LEU A 761 20.63 -30.21 -30.96
C LEU A 761 22.13 -29.99 -31.22
N GLU A 762 22.88 -31.03 -31.57
CA GLU A 762 24.31 -30.97 -31.86
C GLU A 762 24.60 -30.01 -33.03
N GLN A 763 23.85 -30.11 -34.13
CA GLN A 763 23.96 -29.17 -35.26
C GLN A 763 23.69 -27.70 -34.87
N HIS A 764 22.83 -27.47 -33.88
CA HIS A 764 22.62 -26.12 -33.37
C HIS A 764 23.78 -25.66 -32.49
N LEU A 765 24.24 -26.52 -31.58
CA LEU A 765 25.36 -26.21 -30.68
C LEU A 765 26.68 -26.05 -31.44
N ASP A 766 26.93 -26.82 -32.51
CA ASP A 766 28.11 -26.69 -33.36
C ASP A 766 28.20 -25.32 -34.05
N ARG A 767 27.04 -24.77 -34.47
CA ARG A 767 26.99 -23.42 -35.01
C ARG A 767 27.38 -22.38 -33.96
N LEU A 768 26.83 -22.49 -32.76
CA LEU A 768 27.15 -21.58 -31.64
C LEU A 768 28.60 -21.72 -31.17
N ARG A 769 29.18 -22.93 -31.21
CA ARG A 769 30.62 -23.14 -31.00
C ARG A 769 31.44 -22.42 -32.06
N GLY A 770 31.03 -22.49 -33.32
CA GLY A 770 31.64 -21.74 -34.43
C GLY A 770 31.57 -20.22 -34.24
N ASP A 771 30.52 -19.73 -33.58
CA ASP A 771 30.33 -18.33 -33.21
C ASP A 771 31.10 -17.91 -31.92
N GLY A 772 31.84 -18.84 -31.30
CA GLY A 772 32.69 -18.58 -30.13
C GLY A 772 31.96 -18.56 -28.78
N ILE A 773 30.78 -19.17 -28.67
CA ILE A 773 30.03 -19.25 -27.40
C ILE A 773 30.70 -20.25 -26.43
N GLU A 774 30.91 -19.82 -25.18
CA GLU A 774 31.48 -20.63 -24.10
C GLU A 774 30.55 -21.78 -23.64
N ASP A 775 31.12 -22.82 -23.02
CA ASP A 775 30.41 -24.04 -22.59
C ASP A 775 29.17 -23.80 -21.71
N VAL A 776 29.23 -22.79 -20.83
CA VAL A 776 28.08 -22.40 -19.99
C VAL A 776 26.97 -21.83 -20.87
N GLY A 777 27.31 -20.96 -21.83
CA GLY A 777 26.35 -20.42 -22.80
C GLY A 777 25.75 -21.51 -23.68
N LEU A 778 26.53 -22.52 -24.06
CA LEU A 778 26.05 -23.68 -24.82
C LEU A 778 25.02 -24.51 -24.05
N LEU A 779 25.16 -24.67 -22.72
CA LEU A 779 24.17 -25.38 -21.90
C LEU A 779 22.82 -24.64 -21.84
N PHE A 780 22.82 -23.32 -21.68
CA PHE A 780 21.60 -22.52 -21.71
C PHE A 780 20.94 -22.54 -23.10
N ALA A 781 21.75 -22.42 -24.17
CA ALA A 781 21.24 -22.54 -25.53
C ALA A 781 20.68 -23.94 -25.81
N ALA A 782 21.31 -24.99 -25.28
CA ALA A 782 20.80 -26.36 -25.41
C ALA A 782 19.42 -26.50 -24.78
N ARG A 783 19.22 -25.92 -23.60
CA ARG A 783 17.91 -25.89 -22.94
C ARG A 783 16.86 -25.18 -23.80
N GLU A 784 17.14 -23.96 -24.24
CA GLU A 784 16.20 -23.16 -25.06
C GLU A 784 15.79 -23.90 -26.34
N VAL A 785 16.75 -24.54 -27.02
CA VAL A 785 16.49 -25.30 -28.24
C VAL A 785 15.59 -26.51 -27.97
N VAL A 786 15.84 -27.24 -26.88
CA VAL A 786 15.05 -28.43 -26.54
C VAL A 786 13.66 -28.05 -26.04
N GLU A 787 13.52 -26.96 -25.26
CA GLU A 787 12.21 -26.40 -24.88
C GLU A 787 11.39 -26.05 -26.12
N LYS A 788 11.99 -25.34 -27.09
CA LYS A 788 11.33 -25.02 -28.35
C LYS A 788 10.93 -26.27 -29.14
N LEU A 789 11.75 -27.32 -29.13
CA LEU A 789 11.42 -28.61 -29.75
C LEU A 789 10.26 -29.31 -29.02
N CYS A 790 10.21 -29.25 -27.69
CA CYS A 790 9.08 -29.75 -26.90
C CYS A 790 7.79 -29.03 -27.28
N ASP A 791 7.80 -27.70 -27.31
CA ASP A 791 6.62 -26.90 -27.65
C ASP A 791 6.09 -27.23 -29.05
N GLN A 792 6.98 -27.27 -30.05
CA GLN A 792 6.62 -27.61 -31.42
C GLN A 792 6.04 -29.02 -31.55
N ARG A 793 6.61 -30.00 -30.83
CA ARG A 793 6.12 -31.39 -30.86
C ARG A 793 4.81 -31.54 -30.10
N ARG A 794 4.63 -30.82 -29.00
CA ARG A 794 3.39 -30.77 -28.24
C ARG A 794 2.27 -30.15 -29.07
N GLU A 795 2.52 -29.02 -29.72
CA GLU A 795 1.57 -28.39 -30.64
C GLU A 795 1.21 -29.31 -31.81
N SER A 796 2.20 -29.97 -32.41
CA SER A 796 1.99 -30.94 -33.48
C SER A 796 1.13 -32.14 -33.04
N LEU A 797 1.40 -32.67 -31.85
CA LEU A 797 0.61 -33.76 -31.25
C LEU A 797 -0.82 -33.30 -30.95
N ASN A 798 -0.99 -32.17 -30.29
CA ASN A 798 -2.32 -31.61 -30.00
C ASN A 798 -3.13 -31.38 -31.29
N GLY A 799 -2.50 -30.81 -32.33
CA GLY A 799 -3.14 -30.62 -33.62
C GLY A 799 -3.56 -31.94 -34.29
N ARG A 800 -2.81 -33.03 -34.09
CA ARG A 800 -3.21 -34.38 -34.54
C ARG A 800 -4.38 -34.93 -33.72
N LEU A 801 -4.35 -34.76 -32.40
CA LEU A 801 -5.41 -35.21 -31.49
C LEU A 801 -6.73 -34.48 -31.74
N MET A 802 -6.68 -33.18 -32.05
CA MET A 802 -7.86 -32.38 -32.42
C MET A 802 -8.58 -32.90 -33.67
N ARG A 803 -7.85 -33.54 -34.60
CA ARG A 803 -8.41 -34.12 -35.84
C ARG A 803 -8.78 -35.60 -35.71
N THR A 804 -8.89 -36.11 -34.49
CA THR A 804 -9.35 -37.48 -34.27
C THR A 804 -10.87 -37.50 -34.26
N ALA A 805 -11.46 -38.58 -34.77
CA ALA A 805 -12.92 -38.74 -34.80
C ALA A 805 -13.54 -38.68 -33.39
N GLU A 806 -12.81 -39.12 -32.36
CA GLU A 806 -13.25 -39.03 -30.96
C GLU A 806 -13.37 -37.57 -30.50
N ALA A 807 -12.39 -36.73 -30.82
CA ALA A 807 -12.39 -35.30 -30.46
C ALA A 807 -13.41 -34.50 -31.27
N GLU A 808 -13.53 -34.76 -32.59
CA GLU A 808 -14.52 -34.13 -33.47
C GLU A 808 -15.95 -34.50 -33.03
N CYS A 809 -16.20 -35.77 -32.72
CA CYS A 809 -17.52 -36.22 -32.26
C CYS A 809 -17.93 -35.58 -30.93
N GLU A 810 -17.00 -35.39 -29.98
CA GLU A 810 -17.31 -34.74 -28.72
C GLU A 810 -17.56 -33.23 -28.89
N ALA A 811 -16.81 -32.58 -29.78
CA ALA A 811 -17.06 -31.19 -30.18
C ALA A 811 -18.45 -31.03 -30.82
N ASP A 812 -18.84 -31.92 -31.74
CA ASP A 812 -20.15 -31.93 -32.39
C ASP A 812 -21.29 -32.14 -31.37
N LYS A 813 -21.14 -33.08 -30.43
CA LYS A 813 -22.12 -33.29 -29.36
C LYS A 813 -22.27 -32.05 -28.48
N ALA A 814 -21.17 -31.38 -28.13
CA ALA A 814 -21.19 -30.17 -27.32
C ALA A 814 -21.86 -29.02 -28.08
N TYR A 815 -21.56 -28.87 -29.37
CA TYR A 815 -22.23 -27.93 -30.27
C TYR A 815 -23.74 -28.18 -30.31
N ASP A 816 -24.16 -29.42 -30.61
CA ASP A 816 -25.58 -29.80 -30.71
C ASP A 816 -26.32 -29.68 -29.38
N ALA A 817 -25.67 -30.06 -28.27
CA ALA A 817 -26.21 -29.88 -26.92
C ALA A 817 -26.46 -28.39 -26.63
N LYS A 818 -25.53 -27.52 -27.03
CA LYS A 818 -25.71 -26.08 -26.84
C LYS A 818 -26.79 -25.50 -27.76
N MET A 819 -26.84 -25.95 -29.01
CA MET A 819 -27.85 -25.53 -29.98
C MET A 819 -29.28 -25.96 -29.60
N ARG A 820 -29.47 -27.06 -28.87
CA ARG A 820 -30.78 -27.42 -28.29
C ARG A 820 -31.33 -26.36 -27.31
N SER A 821 -30.44 -25.54 -26.73
CA SER A 821 -30.80 -24.41 -25.87
C SER A 821 -30.85 -23.06 -26.60
N ALA A 822 -30.87 -23.03 -27.94
CA ALA A 822 -30.81 -21.80 -28.73
C ALA A 822 -31.94 -20.80 -28.39
N HIS A 823 -33.11 -21.28 -27.99
CA HIS A 823 -34.24 -20.45 -27.56
C HIS A 823 -33.94 -19.58 -26.31
N ARG A 824 -32.89 -19.90 -25.55
CA ARG A 824 -32.45 -19.10 -24.39
C ARG A 824 -31.59 -17.90 -24.76
N TYR A 825 -31.21 -17.76 -26.03
CA TYR A 825 -30.37 -16.67 -26.52
C TYR A 825 -31.21 -15.62 -27.25
N PRO A 826 -30.86 -14.32 -27.15
CA PRO A 826 -31.60 -13.25 -27.82
C PRO A 826 -31.61 -13.38 -29.35
N THR A 827 -30.57 -13.97 -29.94
CA THR A 827 -30.46 -14.19 -31.37
C THR A 827 -29.85 -15.56 -31.69
N ARG A 828 -30.17 -16.08 -32.87
CA ARG A 828 -29.58 -17.33 -33.37
C ARG A 828 -28.06 -17.23 -33.55
N ALA A 829 -27.55 -16.07 -33.95
CA ALA A 829 -26.11 -15.84 -34.08
C ALA A 829 -25.39 -15.94 -32.73
N MET A 830 -25.99 -15.41 -31.66
CA MET A 830 -25.45 -15.56 -30.30
C MET A 830 -25.49 -17.01 -29.80
N ALA A 831 -26.56 -17.74 -30.11
CA ALA A 831 -26.64 -19.17 -29.81
C ALA A 831 -25.55 -19.97 -30.54
N GLN A 832 -25.31 -19.67 -31.83
CA GLN A 832 -24.27 -20.30 -32.62
C GLN A 832 -22.87 -20.00 -32.07
N ALA A 833 -22.55 -18.73 -31.78
CA ALA A 833 -21.26 -18.38 -31.18
C ALA A 833 -21.05 -19.03 -29.80
N ALA A 834 -22.12 -19.22 -29.02
CA ALA A 834 -22.04 -19.95 -27.76
C ALA A 834 -21.83 -21.47 -27.96
N ALA A 835 -22.39 -22.03 -29.02
CA ALA A 835 -22.20 -23.43 -29.39
C ALA A 835 -20.79 -23.69 -29.95
N GLU A 836 -20.24 -22.79 -30.77
CA GLU A 836 -18.85 -22.85 -31.27
C GLU A 836 -17.85 -22.84 -30.10
N ARG A 837 -18.01 -21.93 -29.12
CA ARG A 837 -17.18 -21.92 -27.92
C ARG A 837 -17.29 -23.21 -27.10
N ALA A 838 -18.50 -23.75 -26.95
CA ALA A 838 -18.71 -25.00 -26.23
C ALA A 838 -18.04 -26.19 -26.94
N ALA A 839 -18.06 -26.20 -28.28
CA ALA A 839 -17.37 -27.18 -29.11
C ALA A 839 -15.85 -27.06 -28.97
N GLU A 840 -15.29 -25.86 -29.02
CA GLU A 840 -13.86 -25.60 -28.80
C GLU A 840 -13.39 -26.04 -27.40
N GLU A 841 -14.17 -25.76 -26.36
CA GLU A 841 -13.86 -26.19 -24.99
C GLU A 841 -13.94 -27.71 -24.83
N ALA A 842 -14.93 -28.36 -25.44
CA ALA A 842 -15.05 -29.82 -25.45
C ALA A 842 -13.89 -30.47 -26.23
N LEU A 843 -13.49 -29.88 -27.35
CA LEU A 843 -12.34 -30.31 -28.14
C LEU A 843 -11.06 -30.24 -27.29
N GLY A 844 -10.81 -29.12 -26.63
CA GLY A 844 -9.64 -28.92 -25.75
C GLY A 844 -9.57 -29.97 -24.63
N ARG A 845 -10.66 -30.17 -23.89
CA ARG A 845 -10.73 -31.20 -22.84
C ARG A 845 -10.53 -32.61 -23.37
N THR A 846 -11.09 -32.92 -24.54
CA THR A 846 -10.93 -34.25 -25.14
C THR A 846 -9.49 -34.49 -25.56
N VAL A 847 -8.81 -33.48 -26.11
CA VAL A 847 -7.37 -33.54 -26.44
C VAL A 847 -6.53 -33.81 -25.20
N GLU A 848 -6.81 -33.17 -24.06
CA GLU A 848 -6.10 -33.44 -22.80
C GLU A 848 -6.27 -34.89 -22.35
N VAL A 849 -7.49 -35.44 -22.44
CA VAL A 849 -7.78 -36.84 -22.09
C VAL A 849 -7.04 -37.80 -23.02
N LEU A 850 -7.08 -37.55 -24.33
CA LEU A 850 -6.39 -38.37 -25.34
C LEU A 850 -4.86 -38.28 -25.20
N PHE A 851 -4.33 -37.11 -24.88
CA PHE A 851 -2.92 -36.91 -24.59
C PHE A 851 -2.50 -37.76 -23.39
N ALA A 852 -3.23 -37.66 -22.27
CA ALA A 852 -2.96 -38.43 -21.07
C ALA A 852 -3.06 -39.95 -21.33
N ASP A 853 -3.99 -40.38 -22.17
CA ASP A 853 -4.12 -41.77 -22.58
C ASP A 853 -2.94 -42.25 -23.43
N ARG A 854 -2.49 -41.47 -24.42
CA ARG A 854 -1.30 -41.81 -25.21
C ARG A 854 -0.05 -41.86 -24.34
N ALA A 855 0.12 -40.93 -23.41
CA ALA A 855 1.24 -40.94 -22.47
C ALA A 855 1.24 -42.21 -21.60
N ARG A 856 0.05 -42.64 -21.14
CA ARG A 856 -0.12 -43.91 -20.41
C ARG A 856 0.22 -45.11 -21.29
N ARG A 857 -0.29 -45.18 -22.53
CA ARG A 857 0.00 -46.28 -23.46
C ARG A 857 1.49 -46.39 -23.78
N LEU A 858 2.19 -45.26 -23.97
CA LEU A 858 3.63 -45.23 -24.19
C LEU A 858 4.39 -45.86 -23.01
N ARG A 859 4.07 -45.46 -21.77
CA ARG A 859 4.67 -46.05 -20.56
C ARG A 859 4.40 -47.55 -20.47
N THR A 860 3.16 -47.98 -20.71
CA THR A 860 2.79 -49.41 -20.73
C THR A 860 3.59 -50.18 -21.78
N ALA A 861 3.75 -49.63 -23.00
CA ALA A 861 4.51 -50.26 -24.07
C ALA A 861 6.01 -50.39 -23.75
N ARG A 862 6.56 -49.48 -22.94
CA ARG A 862 7.94 -49.55 -22.41
C ARG A 862 8.10 -50.51 -21.22
N GLY A 863 7.00 -51.09 -20.72
CA GLY A 863 7.02 -51.91 -19.51
C GLY A 863 7.22 -51.10 -18.23
N GLU A 864 7.06 -49.77 -18.29
CA GLU A 864 7.11 -48.90 -17.11
C GLU A 864 5.80 -49.08 -16.32
N GLN A 865 5.85 -49.89 -15.26
CA GLN A 865 4.72 -49.99 -14.35
C GLN A 865 4.53 -48.63 -13.65
N PRO A 866 3.29 -48.10 -13.59
CA PRO A 866 3.03 -46.93 -12.76
C PRO A 866 3.43 -47.28 -11.33
N ALA A 867 4.31 -46.47 -10.73
CA ALA A 867 4.64 -46.61 -9.32
C ALA A 867 3.31 -46.59 -8.55
N ARG A 868 2.96 -47.72 -7.91
CA ARG A 868 1.79 -47.74 -7.03
C ARG A 868 2.00 -46.62 -6.01
N PRO A 869 1.05 -45.68 -5.85
CA PRO A 869 1.18 -44.69 -4.80
C PRO A 869 1.42 -45.45 -3.50
N ARG A 870 2.51 -45.12 -2.79
CA ARG A 870 2.72 -45.62 -1.44
C ARG A 870 1.51 -45.14 -0.65
N VAL A 871 0.58 -46.06 -0.37
CA VAL A 871 -0.56 -45.77 0.48
C VAL A 871 0.04 -45.38 1.82
N THR A 872 -0.11 -44.10 2.19
CA THR A 872 0.31 -43.63 3.49
C THR A 872 -0.44 -44.45 4.52
N ASP A 873 0.28 -45.24 5.31
CA ASP A 873 -0.31 -45.96 6.43
C ASP A 873 -0.65 -44.95 7.52
N TRP A 874 -1.86 -44.41 7.44
CA TRP A 874 -2.40 -43.48 8.42
C TRP A 874 -2.42 -44.09 9.83
N ALA A 875 -2.48 -45.41 9.97
CA ALA A 875 -2.44 -46.04 11.29
C ALA A 875 -1.06 -45.86 11.95
N SER A 876 0.03 -46.15 11.22
CA SER A 876 1.40 -45.91 11.72
C SER A 876 1.67 -44.43 12.01
N ARG A 877 1.20 -43.53 11.14
CA ARG A 877 1.43 -42.09 11.30
C ARG A 877 0.62 -41.48 12.45
N CYS A 878 -0.59 -41.97 12.70
CA CYS A 878 -1.38 -41.59 13.86
C CYS A 878 -0.76 -42.10 15.17
N ALA A 879 -0.15 -43.30 15.16
CA ALA A 879 0.57 -43.82 16.32
C ALA A 879 1.80 -42.96 16.66
N GLU A 880 2.61 -42.57 15.68
CA GLU A 880 3.75 -41.66 15.87
C GLU A 880 3.35 -40.30 16.45
N LEU A 881 2.19 -39.76 16.02
CA LEU A 881 1.68 -38.48 16.52
C LEU A 881 1.10 -38.60 17.93
N ALA A 882 0.54 -39.75 18.30
CA ALA A 882 0.05 -40.01 19.65
C ALA A 882 1.19 -40.18 20.67
N ASP A 883 2.34 -40.71 20.25
CA ASP A 883 3.53 -40.87 21.09
C ASP A 883 4.35 -39.57 21.27
N GLN A 884 4.03 -38.50 20.53
CA GLN A 884 4.63 -37.19 20.76
C GLN A 884 4.05 -36.57 22.04
N GLN A 885 4.83 -36.56 23.12
CA GLN A 885 4.49 -35.83 24.35
C GLN A 885 4.27 -34.35 24.06
N LEU A 886 3.01 -33.91 24.20
CA LEU A 886 2.65 -32.51 24.18
C LEU A 886 3.28 -31.80 25.40
N PRO A 887 3.80 -30.56 25.25
CA PRO A 887 4.34 -29.80 26.37
C PRO A 887 3.29 -29.64 27.48
N ASP A 888 3.74 -29.92 28.70
CA ASP A 888 2.95 -30.13 29.93
C ASP A 888 2.33 -28.84 30.52
N ASP A 889 1.92 -27.88 29.70
CA ASP A 889 1.42 -26.57 30.16
C ASP A 889 -0.04 -26.60 30.62
N ARG A 890 -0.78 -27.69 30.37
CA ARG A 890 -2.22 -27.77 30.67
C ARG A 890 -2.56 -28.55 31.95
N ALA A 891 -1.68 -29.41 32.45
CA ALA A 891 -1.98 -30.22 33.63
C ALA A 891 -1.89 -29.42 34.94
N GLN A 892 -0.98 -28.46 35.05
CA GLN A 892 -0.77 -27.70 36.29
C GLN A 892 -1.84 -26.63 36.57
N HIS A 893 -2.50 -26.10 35.54
CA HIS A 893 -3.53 -25.05 35.69
C HIS A 893 -4.93 -25.59 36.01
N ALA A 894 -5.21 -26.87 35.73
CA ALA A 894 -6.48 -27.49 36.07
C ALA A 894 -6.56 -27.86 37.58
N GLY A 895 -5.44 -28.25 38.18
CA GLY A 895 -5.38 -28.60 39.61
C GLY A 895 -5.55 -27.40 40.54
N ALA A 896 -4.99 -26.23 40.19
CA ALA A 896 -5.08 -25.03 41.02
C ALA A 896 -6.50 -24.45 41.08
N ARG A 897 -7.26 -24.49 39.97
CA ARG A 897 -8.65 -24.01 39.94
C ARG A 897 -9.64 -24.91 40.66
N ALA A 898 -9.38 -26.22 40.74
CA ALA A 898 -10.22 -27.15 41.49
C ALA A 898 -10.08 -26.95 43.01
N LEU A 899 -8.89 -26.60 43.50
CA LEU A 899 -8.65 -26.33 44.93
C LEU A 899 -9.22 -24.97 45.38
N GLU A 900 -9.18 -23.94 44.53
CA GLU A 900 -9.83 -22.66 44.85
C GLU A 900 -11.36 -22.73 44.83
N ALA A 901 -11.95 -23.55 43.95
CA ALA A 901 -13.40 -23.75 43.91
C ALA A 901 -13.95 -24.54 45.11
N VAL A 902 -13.16 -25.46 45.68
CA VAL A 902 -13.53 -26.23 46.88
C VAL A 902 -13.31 -25.42 48.17
N SER A 903 -12.47 -24.37 48.15
CA SER A 903 -12.31 -23.46 49.29
C SER A 903 -13.31 -22.29 49.30
N ALA A 904 -14.13 -22.14 48.24
CA ALA A 904 -15.13 -21.07 48.10
C ALA A 904 -16.59 -21.58 48.19
N ALA A 905 -16.78 -22.87 48.47
CA ALA A 905 -18.04 -23.48 48.88
C ALA A 905 -17.94 -23.89 50.35
#